data_AF-A0A2P2E0L0-F1
#
_entry.id   AF-A0A2P2E0L0-F1
#
_cell.length_a   1.000
_cell.length_b   1.000
_cell.length_c   1.000
_cell.angle_alpha   90.00
_cell.angle_beta   90.00
_cell.angle_gamma   90.00
#
_symmetry.space_group_name_H-M   'P 1'
#
loop_
_entity.id
_entity.type
_entity.pdbx_description
1 polymer ?
#
loop_
_entity_poly.entity_id
_entity_poly.type
_entity_poly.pdbx_seq_one_letter_code
_entity_poly.pdbx_strand_id
1 'polypeptide(L)'
;MAVLVFITLQCKNGKSTNVGSEFSAVLSSGSNPVDSRQTPVDPISFAPNLPTAVGFGSSGPEVRFLFLTNSVDRYKPLEFEFSEAMDPVSVSNALTIKNITTDTVLSNFSLRWTSPVNLSIRFGEELNSDQLYEVEISSIARNANLNASLLVFRQSFRTEKAIQISRSLLVNTTQMFPIGTNKGIVLNKNTTTSLRLNIAVNHPEVTKEILLCKLGLLDSSNPLAVVCSSMVATGVKLCSGDCTASLSFDLLNSSILPPNIGSNLYFIRVETLAGSFSYFSVNFQYGELAADPNSKLPKIANLMIGQDSGIGAISELITRFAKGNFKLYDTLSSSDKSLNQFINKKSNHFPGGNCIPWPSAKLASAPSPNKIDYLSTIGPFCGIEVTGTIFESNAYPDVNYRAKADIYITSLTIDESSFPSGDTNLNFQFDIKNGIFDINILGKKLRGKFSIVLKVEEIEFFDYLLANTLVYYGQSIPGTDGDEVSFAYNEDPPVEVARRAFVRSLLQVNAQGKLNLTVQPYSFPSNFQSNIDCLSLPSTVSPSYVFACNPFASDWANHIQVNQVTGTGAVAAIVADVINQQIPSLKNKIVQNVLKDVTERVTPEILNNILGQLDSGILIGLPDYLPKPLNQVVLKLNANLEQDTAAKQDGTNFGLEGSLNASLVTCVKDSLNRCPWDVGYTRPSFPVSPYGTQSYIRTKSNLSFSSNLANTSANPGVLLKLHPDLINQALYHLWWNGGFNFEIDKPFIESINQFAGSSSLLNLTTSLLKADPIVTIFAPGQNNVKTANGAIYPNDDIVLSLQPVHPIYLEKGELSGNATLEQTKLKISFADLEITIRGKRSDSQRPNCPSLECKDGNLYTIAKVRISLKSNANLSFGKYALPNCVGTCTFSSSILASIGNPSLRIVTSKDIGELFYLIEPLEGQVNNPLALRPSGIKEIVNPLVKSLIVPLLNNITRDIPLPKLRACGMELYDLETLPIPGNESETYVLLHAKVQNILFTGSCRL
;
A
#
# COMPACT_ATOMS: atom_id res chain seq x y z
N MET A 1 -48.27 -28.48 3.81
CA MET A 1 -47.37 -29.50 4.38
C MET A 1 -46.20 -28.74 5.01
N ALA A 2 -46.34 -28.37 6.30
CA ALA A 2 -45.87 -29.13 7.48
C ALA A 2 -44.36 -28.86 7.70
N VAL A 3 -43.83 -28.26 8.78
CA VAL A 3 -44.32 -27.88 10.12
C VAL A 3 -43.43 -26.73 10.64
N LEU A 4 -44.04 -25.73 11.30
CA LEU A 4 -43.38 -24.69 12.11
C LEU A 4 -43.02 -25.27 13.49
N VAL A 5 -41.81 -25.04 13.99
CA VAL A 5 -41.48 -25.16 15.42
C VAL A 5 -40.69 -23.92 15.86
N PHE A 6 -41.30 -23.15 16.75
CA PHE A 6 -40.67 -22.15 17.62
C PHE A 6 -39.86 -22.86 18.71
N ILE A 7 -38.62 -22.42 18.96
CA ILE A 7 -37.99 -22.56 20.27
C ILE A 7 -37.41 -21.21 20.68
N THR A 8 -38.12 -20.58 21.59
CA THR A 8 -37.65 -19.56 22.52
C THR A 8 -36.66 -20.20 23.50
N LEU A 9 -35.49 -19.60 23.71
CA LEU A 9 -34.65 -19.90 24.86
C LEU A 9 -34.41 -18.63 25.67
N GLN A 10 -34.99 -18.68 26.86
CA GLN A 10 -35.04 -17.66 27.88
C GLN A 10 -33.65 -17.33 28.43
N CYS A 11 -33.38 -16.04 28.59
CA CYS A 11 -32.41 -15.54 29.55
C CYS A 11 -32.79 -16.03 30.96
N LYS A 12 -31.93 -16.83 31.59
CA LYS A 12 -31.99 -17.08 33.03
C LYS A 12 -30.67 -16.68 33.67
N ASN A 13 -30.73 -15.58 34.41
CA ASN A 13 -29.76 -15.20 35.43
C ASN A 13 -29.64 -16.33 36.45
N GLY A 14 -28.48 -16.99 36.47
CA GLY A 14 -28.05 -17.85 37.57
C GLY A 14 -26.66 -17.41 38.01
N LYS A 15 -26.57 -16.68 39.12
CA LYS A 15 -25.31 -16.51 39.85
C LYS A 15 -24.88 -17.89 40.35
N SER A 16 -23.78 -18.42 39.81
CA SER A 16 -23.04 -19.52 40.42
C SER A 16 -21.83 -18.93 41.14
N THR A 17 -21.93 -18.86 42.46
CA THR A 17 -20.79 -18.76 43.36
C THR A 17 -20.02 -20.07 43.30
N ASN A 18 -18.89 -20.07 42.59
CA ASN A 18 -17.73 -20.92 42.88
C ASN A 18 -16.52 -20.36 42.13
N VAL A 19 -15.71 -19.60 42.86
CA VAL A 19 -14.35 -19.21 42.47
C VAL A 19 -13.47 -20.45 42.68
N GLY A 20 -13.13 -21.15 41.61
CA GLY A 20 -12.25 -22.32 41.69
C GLY A 20 -12.03 -23.00 40.33
N SER A 21 -10.76 -22.96 39.88
CA SER A 21 -10.12 -23.94 38.98
C SER A 21 -10.54 -24.09 37.51
N GLU A 22 -10.68 -23.01 36.74
CA GLU A 22 -10.63 -23.10 35.25
C GLU A 22 -9.27 -22.72 34.64
N PHE A 23 -8.34 -22.16 35.42
CA PHE A 23 -7.02 -21.74 34.92
C PHE A 23 -5.98 -22.86 34.75
N SER A 24 -6.22 -24.04 35.33
CA SER A 24 -5.28 -25.18 35.24
C SER A 24 -5.64 -26.18 34.13
N ALA A 25 -6.86 -26.16 33.59
CA ALA A 25 -7.30 -27.19 32.65
C ALA A 25 -6.70 -27.06 31.24
N VAL A 26 -6.27 -25.86 30.82
CA VAL A 26 -5.72 -25.63 29.46
C VAL A 26 -4.23 -25.97 29.35
N LEU A 27 -3.49 -25.98 30.47
CA LEU A 27 -2.06 -26.36 30.50
C LEU A 27 -1.80 -27.72 31.15
N SER A 28 -2.80 -28.35 31.80
CA SER A 28 -2.66 -29.69 32.38
C SER A 28 -3.93 -30.54 32.22
N SER A 29 -4.14 -31.11 31.03
CA SER A 29 -4.85 -32.39 30.78
C SER A 29 -4.72 -32.65 29.27
N GLY A 30 -4.09 -33.74 28.81
CA GLY A 30 -4.58 -35.10 28.97
C GLY A 30 -5.34 -35.51 27.70
N SER A 31 -4.61 -35.95 26.68
CA SER A 31 -5.00 -37.05 25.78
C SER A 31 -6.46 -37.12 25.29
N ASN A 32 -7.02 -36.04 24.76
CA ASN A 32 -8.20 -36.11 23.88
C ASN A 32 -7.83 -35.59 22.48
N PRO A 33 -7.87 -36.44 21.43
CA PRO A 33 -7.42 -36.08 20.09
C PRO A 33 -8.56 -35.39 19.31
N VAL A 34 -9.10 -34.28 19.80
CA VAL A 34 -10.12 -33.51 19.07
C VAL A 34 -9.98 -32.02 19.37
N ASP A 35 -8.95 -31.38 18.80
CA ASP A 35 -8.96 -29.98 18.27
C ASP A 35 -7.56 -29.45 17.85
N SER A 36 -6.52 -30.30 17.83
CA SER A 36 -5.16 -29.91 17.42
C SER A 36 -4.85 -30.05 15.92
N ARG A 37 -5.85 -30.11 15.02
CA ARG A 37 -5.62 -30.27 13.57
C ARG A 37 -5.36 -28.93 12.86
N GLN A 38 -4.36 -28.20 13.29
CA GLN A 38 -3.70 -27.17 12.49
C GLN A 38 -2.21 -27.43 12.59
N THR A 39 -1.56 -27.84 11.50
CA THR A 39 -0.30 -28.62 11.56
C THR A 39 0.95 -27.74 11.67
N PRO A 40 1.57 -27.58 12.86
CA PRO A 40 3.03 -27.46 12.91
C PRO A 40 3.65 -28.68 12.22
N VAL A 41 4.91 -28.56 11.80
CA VAL A 41 5.65 -29.55 10.98
C VAL A 41 5.86 -30.90 11.71
N ASP A 42 5.47 -31.04 12.98
CA ASP A 42 5.94 -32.12 13.85
C ASP A 42 4.88 -33.21 14.08
N PRO A 43 5.23 -34.51 13.91
CA PRO A 43 4.43 -35.63 14.38
C PRO A 43 4.60 -35.89 15.89
N ILE A 44 3.67 -36.63 16.48
CA ILE A 44 3.63 -37.03 17.90
C ILE A 44 4.86 -37.89 18.23
N SER A 45 5.61 -37.55 19.29
CA SER A 45 6.68 -38.42 19.80
C SER A 45 6.07 -39.63 20.50
N PHE A 46 6.38 -40.84 20.04
CA PHE A 46 6.02 -42.06 20.75
C PHE A 46 7.00 -42.31 21.90
N ALA A 47 6.47 -42.58 23.10
CA ALA A 47 7.27 -43.16 24.17
C ALA A 47 7.62 -44.61 23.79
N PRO A 48 8.88 -45.05 23.91
CA PRO A 48 9.24 -46.43 23.64
C PRO A 48 8.57 -47.36 24.67
N ASN A 49 7.84 -48.37 24.21
CA ASN A 49 7.40 -49.49 25.04
C ASN A 49 8.60 -50.40 25.31
N LEU A 50 9.19 -50.30 26.50
CA LEU A 50 10.24 -51.22 26.94
C LEU A 50 9.58 -52.51 27.50
N PRO A 51 9.86 -53.70 26.95
CA PRO A 51 9.31 -54.95 27.47
C PRO A 51 9.76 -55.21 28.91
N THR A 52 8.83 -55.57 29.78
CA THR A 52 9.10 -55.97 31.18
C THR A 52 9.87 -57.29 31.19
N ALA A 53 11.04 -57.34 31.83
CA ALA A 53 11.78 -58.59 32.00
C ALA A 53 10.96 -59.58 32.85
N VAL A 54 10.99 -60.86 32.47
CA VAL A 54 10.32 -61.93 33.23
C VAL A 54 11.02 -62.08 34.58
N GLY A 55 10.29 -61.89 35.68
CA GLY A 55 10.82 -62.06 37.05
C GLY A 55 11.29 -60.78 37.77
N PHE A 56 10.99 -59.58 37.25
CA PHE A 56 11.28 -58.31 37.93
C PHE A 56 10.64 -58.28 39.33
N GLY A 57 11.47 -58.16 40.38
CA GLY A 57 11.07 -58.20 41.78
C GLY A 57 11.03 -59.56 42.46
N SER A 58 11.41 -60.64 41.76
CA SER A 58 11.34 -62.00 42.33
C SER A 58 12.45 -62.32 43.35
N SER A 59 13.57 -61.61 43.31
CA SER A 59 14.73 -61.82 44.20
C SER A 59 14.88 -60.75 45.29
N GLY A 60 13.91 -59.84 45.41
CA GLY A 60 13.91 -58.69 46.32
C GLY A 60 13.58 -57.38 45.59
N PRO A 61 13.68 -56.22 46.28
CA PRO A 61 13.47 -54.93 45.65
C PRO A 61 14.51 -54.70 44.56
N GLU A 62 14.04 -54.52 43.33
CA GLU A 62 14.82 -54.30 42.11
C GLU A 62 14.39 -52.97 41.50
N VAL A 63 15.26 -52.38 40.68
CA VAL A 63 14.97 -51.15 39.94
C VAL A 63 15.36 -51.32 38.48
N ARG A 64 14.57 -50.71 37.60
CA ARG A 64 14.80 -50.66 36.16
C ARG A 64 14.85 -49.24 35.65
N PHE A 65 15.68 -49.03 34.64
CA PHE A 65 15.81 -47.76 33.93
C PHE A 65 14.88 -47.75 32.70
N LEU A 66 14.06 -46.71 32.56
CA LEU A 66 13.01 -46.64 31.55
C LEU A 66 13.46 -45.95 30.24
N PHE A 67 14.75 -46.04 29.91
CA PHE A 67 15.34 -45.40 28.72
C PHE A 67 16.23 -46.34 27.92
N LEU A 68 16.39 -46.04 26.63
CA LEU A 68 17.46 -46.62 25.81
C LEU A 68 18.79 -46.01 26.24
N THR A 69 19.71 -46.84 26.71
CA THR A 69 20.99 -46.43 27.32
C THR A 69 21.94 -45.74 26.34
N ASN A 70 21.73 -45.89 25.03
CA ASN A 70 22.61 -45.36 23.99
C ASN A 70 22.15 -44.00 23.42
N SER A 71 20.99 -43.50 23.83
CA SER A 71 20.41 -42.25 23.32
C SER A 71 19.46 -41.64 24.33
N VAL A 72 19.99 -41.21 25.48
CA VAL A 72 19.19 -40.50 26.49
C VAL A 72 19.07 -39.03 26.08
N ASP A 73 17.84 -38.57 25.90
CA ASP A 73 17.53 -37.15 25.70
C ASP A 73 17.99 -36.36 26.94
N ARG A 74 19.05 -35.56 26.76
CA ARG A 74 19.70 -34.76 27.82
C ARG A 74 18.77 -33.77 28.53
N TYR A 75 17.60 -33.50 27.94
CA TYR A 75 16.58 -32.61 28.49
C TYR A 75 15.43 -33.32 29.21
N LYS A 76 15.34 -34.65 29.11
CA LYS A 76 14.27 -35.41 29.76
C LYS A 76 14.69 -35.84 31.15
N PRO A 77 13.76 -35.89 32.12
CA PRO A 77 14.03 -36.53 33.39
C PRO A 77 14.37 -38.00 33.18
N LEU A 78 15.29 -38.52 33.99
CA LEU A 78 15.49 -39.96 34.06
C LEU A 78 14.36 -40.59 34.85
N GLU A 79 13.85 -41.71 34.36
CA GLU A 79 12.71 -42.40 34.95
C GLU A 79 13.13 -43.81 35.32
N PHE A 80 12.78 -44.16 36.54
CA PHE A 80 13.08 -45.44 37.16
C PHE A 80 11.78 -46.02 37.70
N GLU A 81 11.65 -47.32 37.55
CA GLU A 81 10.58 -48.09 38.17
C GLU A 81 11.20 -49.13 39.09
N PHE A 82 10.66 -49.23 40.29
CA PHE A 82 11.02 -50.18 41.31
C PHE A 82 10.01 -51.33 41.30
N SER A 83 10.45 -52.54 41.63
CA SER A 83 9.56 -53.69 41.73
C SER A 83 8.64 -53.63 42.95
N GLU A 84 9.02 -52.84 43.97
CA GLU A 84 8.30 -52.65 45.22
C GLU A 84 8.31 -51.18 45.66
N ALA A 85 7.40 -50.80 46.56
CA ALA A 85 7.34 -49.44 47.09
C ALA A 85 8.60 -49.12 47.91
N MET A 86 9.27 -48.01 47.61
CA MET A 86 10.55 -47.63 48.23
C MET A 86 10.40 -46.49 49.23
N ASP A 87 11.28 -46.44 50.24
CA ASP A 87 11.39 -45.28 51.14
C ASP A 87 12.15 -44.14 50.44
N PRO A 88 11.51 -42.97 50.18
CA PRO A 88 12.11 -41.85 49.46
C PRO A 88 13.42 -41.34 50.06
N VAL A 89 13.56 -41.36 51.39
CA VAL A 89 14.74 -40.81 52.09
C VAL A 89 15.93 -41.74 51.92
N SER A 90 15.74 -43.05 52.11
CA SER A 90 16.80 -44.05 51.90
C SER A 90 17.31 -44.06 50.45
N VAL A 91 16.41 -43.94 49.46
CA VAL A 91 16.78 -43.88 48.04
C VAL A 91 17.56 -42.61 47.73
N SER A 92 17.16 -41.46 48.29
CA SER A 92 17.88 -40.20 48.10
C SER A 92 19.31 -40.25 48.61
N ASN A 93 19.56 -40.95 49.72
CA ASN A 93 20.90 -41.11 50.29
C ASN A 93 21.73 -42.18 49.57
N ALA A 94 21.09 -43.11 48.88
CA ALA A 94 21.74 -44.23 48.19
C ALA A 94 22.08 -43.94 46.72
N LEU A 95 21.50 -42.89 46.14
CA LEU A 95 21.63 -42.51 44.73
C LEU A 95 22.88 -41.67 44.49
N THR A 96 23.69 -42.10 43.53
CA THR A 96 24.81 -41.32 42.99
C THR A 96 24.76 -41.31 41.48
N ILE A 97 25.03 -40.15 40.88
CA ILE A 97 25.11 -40.00 39.43
C ILE A 97 26.46 -39.39 39.10
N LYS A 98 27.25 -40.07 38.26
CA LYS A 98 28.59 -39.65 37.89
C LYS A 98 28.68 -39.45 36.39
N ASN A 99 29.23 -38.32 35.96
CA ASN A 99 29.74 -38.19 34.59
C ASN A 99 31.07 -38.93 34.52
N ILE A 100 31.07 -40.08 33.86
CA ILE A 100 32.29 -40.90 33.69
C ILE A 100 33.28 -40.18 32.77
N THR A 101 32.79 -39.37 31.85
CA THR A 101 33.63 -38.71 30.83
C THR A 101 34.47 -37.58 31.42
N THR A 102 33.89 -36.80 32.35
CA THR A 102 34.58 -35.69 33.03
C THR A 102 35.04 -36.03 34.45
N ASP A 103 34.77 -37.25 34.91
CA ASP A 103 35.03 -37.73 36.28
C ASP A 103 34.36 -36.88 37.39
N THR A 104 33.21 -36.26 37.09
CA THR A 104 32.49 -35.38 38.02
C THR A 104 31.22 -36.02 38.56
N VAL A 105 31.01 -35.99 39.87
CA VAL A 105 29.73 -36.37 40.48
C VAL A 105 28.73 -35.25 40.30
N LEU A 106 27.54 -35.56 39.78
CA LEU A 106 26.44 -34.62 39.68
C LEU A 106 25.77 -34.51 41.04
N SER A 107 25.78 -33.31 41.63
CA SER A 107 25.11 -33.03 42.92
C SER A 107 23.84 -32.21 42.76
N ASN A 108 23.62 -31.61 41.59
CA ASN A 108 22.51 -30.72 41.32
C ASN A 108 21.38 -31.47 40.59
N PHE A 109 20.59 -32.25 41.33
CA PHE A 109 19.37 -32.89 40.82
C PHE A 109 18.29 -32.95 41.90
N SER A 110 17.05 -33.14 41.48
CA SER A 110 15.87 -33.27 42.33
C SER A 110 15.15 -34.59 42.06
N LEU A 111 14.65 -35.20 43.12
CA LEU A 111 13.94 -36.47 43.07
C LEU A 111 12.44 -36.20 43.18
N ARG A 112 11.68 -36.74 42.23
CA ARG A 112 10.23 -36.66 42.22
C ARG A 112 9.64 -38.06 42.11
N TRP A 113 8.93 -38.47 43.15
CA TRP A 113 8.15 -39.70 43.12
C TRP A 113 6.82 -39.44 42.41
N THR A 114 6.54 -40.17 41.33
CA THR A 114 5.25 -40.13 40.62
C THR A 114 4.29 -41.18 41.15
N SER A 115 4.82 -42.23 41.77
CA SER A 115 4.13 -43.22 42.59
C SER A 115 5.12 -43.80 43.60
N PRO A 116 4.71 -44.61 44.60
CA PRO A 116 5.65 -45.26 45.53
C PRO A 116 6.69 -46.17 44.86
N VAL A 117 6.47 -46.55 43.60
CA VAL A 117 7.33 -47.43 42.79
C VAL A 117 8.01 -46.71 41.64
N ASN A 118 7.69 -45.43 41.37
CA ASN A 118 8.23 -44.71 40.22
C ASN A 118 8.95 -43.45 40.66
N LEU A 119 10.22 -43.36 40.29
CA LEU A 119 11.08 -42.22 40.57
C LEU A 119 11.46 -41.52 39.27
N SER A 120 11.28 -40.20 39.26
CA SER A 120 11.76 -39.30 38.23
C SER A 120 12.89 -38.45 38.80
N ILE A 121 14.05 -38.48 38.15
CA ILE A 121 15.21 -37.66 38.49
C ILE A 121 15.28 -36.50 37.51
N ARG A 122 15.23 -35.28 38.03
CA ARG A 122 15.37 -34.04 37.26
C ARG A 122 16.66 -33.37 37.61
N PHE A 123 17.53 -33.20 36.64
CA PHE A 123 18.76 -32.45 36.83
C PHE A 123 18.48 -30.95 36.93
N GLY A 124 19.22 -30.26 37.80
CA GLY A 124 19.22 -28.80 37.91
C GLY A 124 20.07 -28.12 36.84
N GLU A 125 20.83 -28.89 36.06
CA GLU A 125 21.58 -28.47 34.88
C GLU A 125 21.39 -29.50 33.77
N GLU A 126 21.41 -29.05 32.51
CA GLU A 126 21.37 -29.96 31.36
C GLU A 126 22.55 -30.95 31.45
N LEU A 127 22.29 -32.23 31.18
CA LEU A 127 23.40 -33.15 30.98
C LEU A 127 24.18 -32.72 29.73
N ASN A 128 25.50 -32.64 29.85
CA ASN A 128 26.37 -32.33 28.72
C ASN A 128 26.14 -33.31 27.56
N SER A 129 26.19 -32.81 26.32
CA SER A 129 26.02 -33.65 25.14
C SER A 129 27.20 -34.62 24.94
N ASP A 130 26.89 -35.78 24.37
CA ASP A 130 27.83 -36.85 24.02
C ASP A 130 28.65 -37.42 25.20
N GLN A 131 28.17 -37.22 26.43
CA GLN A 131 28.84 -37.70 27.63
C GLN A 131 28.26 -39.02 28.10
N LEU A 132 29.13 -39.87 28.62
CA LEU A 132 28.80 -41.08 29.35
C LEU A 132 28.56 -40.76 30.83
N TYR A 133 27.39 -41.14 31.31
CA TYR A 133 26.98 -41.03 32.71
C TYR A 133 26.71 -42.42 33.28
N GLU A 134 26.83 -42.55 34.59
CA GLU A 134 26.44 -43.73 35.34
C GLU A 134 25.57 -43.34 36.52
N VAL A 135 24.44 -44.03 36.64
CA VAL A 135 23.56 -43.97 37.82
C VAL A 135 23.81 -45.21 38.66
N GLU A 136 24.07 -44.99 39.93
CA GLU A 136 24.17 -46.05 40.94
C GLU A 136 23.14 -45.80 42.05
N ILE A 137 22.36 -46.83 42.38
CA ILE A 137 21.54 -46.87 43.60
C ILE A 137 22.07 -48.02 44.44
N SER A 138 22.76 -47.67 45.52
CA SER A 138 23.40 -48.65 46.41
C SER A 138 22.37 -49.41 47.27
N SER A 139 22.82 -50.48 47.93
CA SER A 139 21.99 -51.31 48.82
C SER A 139 21.55 -50.62 50.13
N ILE A 140 21.91 -49.34 50.29
CA ILE A 140 21.43 -48.45 51.37
C ILE A 140 19.94 -48.14 51.17
N ALA A 141 19.45 -48.11 49.93
CA ALA A 141 18.04 -47.92 49.63
C ALA A 141 17.20 -49.07 50.18
N ARG A 142 16.04 -48.76 50.79
CA ARG A 142 15.16 -49.72 51.47
C ARG A 142 13.75 -49.65 50.91
N ASN A 143 13.07 -50.80 50.87
CA ASN A 143 11.63 -50.80 50.61
C ASN A 143 10.87 -50.19 51.79
N ALA A 144 9.74 -49.53 51.51
CA ALA A 144 8.96 -48.80 52.50
C ALA A 144 8.27 -49.71 53.52
N ASN A 145 7.99 -50.96 53.15
CA ASN A 145 7.10 -51.85 53.91
C ASN A 145 7.82 -52.92 54.72
N LEU A 146 8.93 -53.48 54.23
CA LEU A 146 9.61 -54.65 54.85
C LEU A 146 11.06 -54.33 55.27
N ASN A 147 11.53 -53.10 55.07
CA ASN A 147 12.91 -52.65 55.27
C ASN A 147 13.99 -53.53 54.57
N ALA A 148 13.62 -54.21 53.48
CA ALA A 148 14.54 -54.99 52.67
C ALA A 148 15.44 -54.07 51.83
N SER A 149 16.72 -54.41 51.72
CA SER A 149 17.68 -53.66 50.87
C SER A 149 17.36 -53.84 49.40
N LEU A 150 17.47 -52.75 48.64
CA LEU A 150 17.50 -52.77 47.17
C LEU A 150 18.72 -53.58 46.69
N LEU A 151 18.54 -54.40 45.67
CA LEU A 151 19.65 -54.97 44.92
C LEU A 151 20.42 -53.84 44.22
N VAL A 152 21.75 -53.80 44.40
CA VAL A 152 22.58 -52.72 43.86
C VAL A 152 22.33 -52.56 42.38
N PHE A 153 21.92 -51.37 41.99
CA PHE A 153 21.65 -51.03 40.61
C PHE A 153 22.74 -50.10 40.10
N ARG A 154 23.35 -50.46 38.97
CA ARG A 154 24.32 -49.64 38.27
C ARG A 154 24.02 -49.69 36.77
N GLN A 155 23.77 -48.53 36.17
CA GLN A 155 23.49 -48.42 34.74
C GLN A 155 24.24 -47.23 34.15
N SER A 156 25.08 -47.52 33.17
CA SER A 156 25.69 -46.52 32.32
C SER A 156 24.74 -46.13 31.19
N PHE A 157 24.67 -44.84 30.87
CA PHE A 157 23.92 -44.30 29.74
C PHE A 157 24.67 -43.14 29.08
N ARG A 158 24.47 -42.97 27.77
CA ARG A 158 25.07 -41.88 26.99
C ARG A 158 24.01 -40.86 26.59
N THR A 159 24.31 -39.58 26.77
CA THR A 159 23.45 -38.51 26.26
C THR A 159 23.54 -38.39 24.75
N GLU A 160 22.44 -37.99 24.12
CA GLU A 160 22.41 -37.75 22.68
C GLU A 160 23.43 -36.68 22.25
N LYS A 161 24.02 -36.88 21.07
CA LYS A 161 24.84 -35.87 20.40
C LYS A 161 23.95 -34.73 19.91
N ALA A 162 24.31 -33.50 20.27
CA ALA A 162 23.62 -32.30 19.81
C ALA A 162 23.96 -32.04 18.34
N ILE A 163 23.05 -32.41 17.44
CA ILE A 163 23.22 -32.10 16.02
C ILE A 163 23.07 -30.61 15.81
N GLN A 164 24.12 -29.99 15.31
CA GLN A 164 24.13 -28.63 14.80
C GLN A 164 24.41 -28.65 13.31
N ILE A 165 23.74 -27.78 12.58
CA ILE A 165 24.04 -27.58 11.16
C ILE A 165 24.44 -26.13 10.91
N SER A 166 25.58 -25.97 10.24
CA SER A 166 25.95 -24.70 9.62
C SER A 166 25.38 -24.65 8.20
N ARG A 167 24.90 -23.48 7.80
CA ARG A 167 24.14 -23.28 6.58
C ARG A 167 24.66 -22.04 5.88
N SER A 168 24.95 -22.13 4.60
CA SER A 168 25.35 -20.96 3.81
C SER A 168 24.88 -21.06 2.37
N LEU A 169 24.60 -19.90 1.76
CA LEU A 169 24.32 -19.79 0.33
C LEU A 169 25.59 -19.40 -0.41
N LEU A 170 26.05 -20.25 -1.31
CA LEU A 170 27.11 -19.95 -2.25
C LEU A 170 26.51 -19.40 -3.54
N VAL A 171 26.78 -18.13 -3.82
CA VAL A 171 26.29 -17.37 -4.97
C VAL A 171 27.44 -17.14 -5.95
N ASN A 172 27.18 -17.34 -7.24
CA ASN A 172 28.14 -17.17 -8.34
C ASN A 172 29.49 -17.86 -8.08
N THR A 173 29.46 -19.02 -7.43
CA THR A 173 30.63 -19.84 -7.03
C THR A 173 31.67 -19.17 -6.13
N THR A 174 31.48 -17.91 -5.74
CA THR A 174 32.52 -17.07 -5.11
C THR A 174 32.07 -16.40 -3.82
N GLN A 175 30.78 -16.05 -3.70
CA GLN A 175 30.25 -15.32 -2.54
C GLN A 175 29.51 -16.27 -1.62
N MET A 176 29.93 -16.37 -0.35
CA MET A 176 29.29 -17.20 0.65
C MET A 176 28.54 -16.34 1.66
N PHE A 177 27.22 -16.53 1.75
CA PHE A 177 26.35 -15.85 2.70
C PHE A 177 25.93 -16.82 3.81
N PRO A 178 26.37 -16.62 5.07
CA PRO A 178 25.95 -17.46 6.18
C PRO A 178 24.47 -17.22 6.52
N ILE A 179 23.71 -18.30 6.69
CA ILE A 179 22.31 -18.29 7.12
C ILE A 179 22.25 -18.36 8.65
N GLY A 180 21.20 -17.78 9.25
CA GLY A 180 21.01 -17.79 10.71
C GLY A 180 21.74 -16.65 11.43
N THR A 181 22.23 -15.66 10.69
CA THR A 181 22.81 -14.43 11.25
C THR A 181 21.77 -13.35 11.46
N ASN A 182 22.13 -12.23 12.10
CA ASN A 182 21.26 -11.06 12.25
C ASN A 182 21.10 -10.22 10.97
N LYS A 183 21.57 -10.72 9.80
CA LYS A 183 21.46 -10.06 8.50
C LYS A 183 20.61 -10.91 7.57
N GLY A 184 19.58 -10.30 6.97
CA GLY A 184 18.82 -10.92 5.89
C GLY A 184 19.68 -11.07 4.63
N ILE A 185 19.35 -12.02 3.76
CA ILE A 185 20.03 -12.27 2.49
C ILE A 185 19.10 -11.84 1.35
N VAL A 186 19.53 -10.86 0.55
CA VAL A 186 18.77 -10.35 -0.61
C VAL A 186 19.61 -10.51 -1.87
N LEU A 187 19.13 -11.36 -2.78
CA LEU A 187 19.85 -11.77 -3.99
C LEU A 187 19.20 -11.18 -5.25
N ASN A 188 20.03 -10.55 -6.08
CA ASN A 188 19.60 -10.03 -7.37
C ASN A 188 19.60 -11.14 -8.43
N LYS A 189 18.43 -11.47 -8.96
CA LYS A 189 18.22 -12.45 -10.04
C LYS A 189 19.09 -12.14 -11.26
N ASN A 190 19.21 -10.87 -11.66
CA ASN A 190 19.92 -10.48 -12.90
C ASN A 190 21.43 -10.74 -12.83
N THR A 191 22.00 -10.84 -11.63
CA THR A 191 23.43 -11.09 -11.43
C THR A 191 23.71 -12.49 -10.88
N THR A 192 22.69 -13.30 -10.59
CA THR A 192 22.85 -14.62 -9.97
C THR A 192 22.90 -15.70 -11.05
N THR A 193 24.09 -16.25 -11.30
CA THR A 193 24.32 -17.33 -12.28
C THR A 193 24.37 -18.73 -11.65
N SER A 194 24.63 -18.82 -10.34
CA SER A 194 24.56 -20.07 -9.58
C SER A 194 24.12 -19.78 -8.14
N LEU A 195 23.26 -20.63 -7.59
CA LEU A 195 22.83 -20.57 -6.18
C LEU A 195 22.87 -21.97 -5.56
N ARG A 196 23.82 -22.21 -4.66
CA ARG A 196 23.96 -23.49 -3.95
C ARG A 196 23.78 -23.30 -2.45
N LEU A 197 23.02 -24.20 -1.84
CA LEU A 197 22.93 -24.32 -0.38
C LEU A 197 24.00 -25.30 0.10
N ASN A 198 24.95 -24.80 0.86
CA ASN A 198 25.95 -25.61 1.55
C ASN A 198 25.52 -25.86 2.99
N ILE A 199 25.55 -27.13 3.39
CA ILE A 199 25.18 -27.60 4.72
C ILE A 199 26.39 -28.34 5.29
N ALA A 200 26.82 -27.98 6.49
CA ALA A 200 27.80 -28.77 7.23
C ALA A 200 27.19 -29.27 8.54
N VAL A 201 27.32 -30.57 8.79
CA VAL A 201 26.74 -31.29 9.92
C VAL A 201 27.89 -31.73 10.84
N ASN A 202 27.80 -31.44 12.13
CA ASN A 202 28.86 -31.74 13.10
C ASN A 202 28.96 -33.23 13.47
N HIS A 203 27.85 -33.98 13.44
CA HIS A 203 27.80 -35.40 13.80
C HIS A 203 27.01 -36.22 12.75
N PRO A 204 27.55 -36.38 11.53
CA PRO A 204 26.90 -37.13 10.46
C PRO A 204 26.61 -38.59 10.82
N GLU A 205 27.45 -39.22 11.65
CA GLU A 205 27.37 -40.63 12.04
C GLU A 205 26.14 -41.00 12.88
N VAL A 206 25.48 -40.02 13.50
CA VAL A 206 24.21 -40.23 14.24
C VAL A 206 22.99 -39.68 13.50
N THR A 207 23.18 -39.21 12.27
CA THR A 207 22.12 -38.62 11.44
C THR A 207 21.52 -39.70 10.54
N LYS A 208 20.22 -39.95 10.70
CA LYS A 208 19.49 -40.95 9.91
C LYS A 208 19.09 -40.42 8.55
N GLU A 209 18.55 -39.20 8.51
CA GLU A 209 18.02 -38.58 7.29
C GLU A 209 18.11 -37.05 7.37
N ILE A 210 18.40 -36.42 6.23
CA ILE A 210 18.30 -34.96 6.05
C ILE A 210 17.41 -34.68 4.84
N LEU A 211 16.35 -33.89 5.06
CA LEU A 211 15.49 -33.36 4.01
C LEU A 211 15.65 -31.84 3.89
N LEU A 212 15.62 -31.33 2.67
CA LEU A 212 15.45 -29.90 2.37
C LEU A 212 14.04 -29.67 1.84
N CYS A 213 13.32 -28.73 2.42
CA CYS A 213 11.88 -28.57 2.25
C CYS A 213 11.52 -27.11 1.97
N LYS A 214 10.47 -26.86 1.18
CA LYS A 214 9.94 -25.51 0.92
C LYS A 214 8.59 -25.34 1.60
N LEU A 215 8.46 -24.32 2.44
CA LEU A 215 7.26 -24.05 3.23
C LEU A 215 6.10 -23.61 2.31
N GLY A 216 4.91 -24.20 2.50
CA GLY A 216 3.71 -23.87 1.73
C GLY A 216 3.66 -24.47 0.31
N LEU A 217 4.58 -25.37 -0.03
CA LEU A 217 4.51 -26.20 -1.24
C LEU A 217 3.82 -27.53 -0.89
N LEU A 218 2.54 -27.68 -1.22
CA LEU A 218 1.72 -28.80 -0.76
C LEU A 218 1.79 -30.04 -1.66
N ASP A 219 1.93 -29.84 -2.97
CA ASP A 219 1.94 -30.93 -3.96
C ASP A 219 3.10 -30.76 -4.95
N SER A 220 3.67 -31.88 -5.39
CA SER A 220 4.60 -31.94 -6.53
C SER A 220 4.33 -33.21 -7.34
N SER A 221 4.19 -33.07 -8.65
CA SER A 221 4.08 -34.21 -9.58
C SER A 221 5.42 -34.90 -9.85
N ASN A 222 6.51 -34.42 -9.27
CA ASN A 222 7.85 -34.95 -9.49
C ASN A 222 8.09 -36.19 -8.60
N PRO A 223 8.51 -37.33 -9.17
CA PRO A 223 8.73 -38.58 -8.41
C PRO A 223 9.86 -38.49 -7.37
N LEU A 224 10.73 -37.47 -7.47
CA LEU A 224 11.81 -37.21 -6.52
C LEU A 224 11.37 -36.34 -5.32
N ALA A 225 10.13 -35.84 -5.33
CA ALA A 225 9.58 -35.04 -4.26
C ALA A 225 9.24 -35.90 -3.04
N VAL A 226 9.53 -35.39 -1.85
CA VAL A 226 9.27 -36.06 -0.56
C VAL A 226 8.41 -35.16 0.32
N VAL A 227 7.42 -35.74 1.00
CA VAL A 227 6.61 -35.04 2.00
C VAL A 227 7.46 -34.80 3.25
N CYS A 228 7.69 -33.54 3.58
CA CYS A 228 8.57 -33.14 4.67
C CYS A 228 7.88 -33.09 6.04
N SER A 229 6.57 -32.93 6.05
CA SER A 229 5.71 -32.99 7.23
C SER A 229 4.26 -33.10 6.80
N SER A 230 3.38 -33.53 7.70
CA SER A 230 1.94 -33.77 7.53
C SER A 230 1.19 -32.63 6.81
N MET A 231 1.30 -32.61 5.48
CA MET A 231 0.60 -31.72 4.54
C MET A 231 0.97 -30.23 4.62
N VAL A 232 2.23 -29.88 4.92
CA VAL A 232 2.67 -28.47 5.10
C VAL A 232 3.79 -28.06 4.14
N ALA A 233 4.59 -29.03 3.67
CA ALA A 233 5.74 -28.79 2.83
C ALA A 233 6.16 -30.02 2.03
N THR A 234 6.62 -29.77 0.81
CA THR A 234 7.26 -30.73 -0.08
C THR A 234 8.73 -30.38 -0.23
N GLY A 235 9.58 -31.39 -0.37
CA GLY A 235 11.02 -31.25 -0.37
C GLY A 235 11.75 -32.33 -1.15
N VAL A 236 13.05 -32.41 -0.89
CA VAL A 236 13.98 -33.38 -1.46
C VAL A 236 14.80 -34.02 -0.34
N LYS A 237 15.14 -35.28 -0.53
CA LYS A 237 16.04 -36.01 0.36
C LYS A 237 17.49 -35.71 -0.01
N LEU A 238 18.26 -35.15 0.93
CA LEU A 238 19.67 -34.86 0.73
C LEU A 238 20.57 -36.05 1.08
N CYS A 239 20.21 -36.80 2.11
CA CYS A 239 20.88 -38.06 2.49
C CYS A 239 19.93 -38.96 3.29
N SER A 240 20.21 -40.28 3.30
CA SER A 240 19.57 -41.27 4.17
C SER A 240 20.53 -42.44 4.42
N GLY A 241 20.71 -42.82 5.68
CA GLY A 241 21.62 -43.89 6.10
C GLY A 241 23.09 -43.45 6.19
N ASP A 242 23.64 -42.91 5.10
CA ASP A 242 25.05 -42.52 4.97
C ASP A 242 25.21 -41.01 4.73
N CYS A 243 24.84 -40.21 5.73
CA CYS A 243 25.00 -38.75 5.64
C CYS A 243 26.48 -38.35 5.79
N THR A 244 26.94 -37.37 5.00
CA THR A 244 28.31 -36.83 5.07
C THR A 244 28.38 -35.56 5.91
N ALA A 245 29.57 -35.21 6.39
CA ALA A 245 29.80 -33.97 7.16
C ALA A 245 29.50 -32.69 6.36
N SER A 246 29.57 -32.74 5.02
CA SER A 246 29.22 -31.64 4.14
C SER A 246 28.32 -32.10 3.00
N LEU A 247 27.26 -31.34 2.74
CA LEU A 247 26.29 -31.52 1.68
C LEU A 247 26.13 -30.21 0.91
N SER A 248 25.89 -30.30 -0.39
CA SER A 248 25.60 -29.14 -1.24
C SER A 248 24.40 -29.44 -2.12
N PHE A 249 23.48 -28.48 -2.24
CA PHE A 249 22.30 -28.59 -3.10
C PHE A 249 22.20 -27.40 -4.05
N ASP A 250 22.02 -27.65 -5.34
CA ASP A 250 21.80 -26.59 -6.33
C ASP A 250 20.33 -26.16 -6.32
N LEU A 251 20.07 -25.00 -5.74
CA LEU A 251 18.73 -24.42 -5.67
C LEU A 251 18.29 -23.88 -7.03
N LEU A 252 19.19 -23.23 -7.77
CA LEU A 252 18.84 -22.50 -8.99
C LEU A 252 18.35 -23.45 -10.09
N ASN A 253 19.02 -24.59 -10.24
CA ASN A 253 18.72 -25.59 -11.28
C ASN A 253 17.80 -26.72 -10.79
N SER A 254 17.22 -26.58 -9.60
CA SER A 254 16.34 -27.60 -9.04
C SER A 254 15.00 -27.65 -9.79
N SER A 255 14.58 -28.84 -10.22
CA SER A 255 13.23 -29.06 -10.79
C SER A 255 12.12 -29.19 -9.74
N ILE A 256 12.48 -29.30 -8.45
CA ILE A 256 11.55 -29.54 -7.35
C ILE A 256 11.48 -28.32 -6.43
N LEU A 257 12.63 -27.73 -6.12
CA LEU A 257 12.78 -26.63 -5.17
C LEU A 257 13.48 -25.41 -5.78
N PRO A 258 13.06 -24.91 -6.97
CA PRO A 258 13.65 -23.70 -7.53
C PRO A 258 13.29 -22.47 -6.67
N PRO A 259 14.17 -21.47 -6.56
CA PRO A 259 13.82 -20.21 -5.93
C PRO A 259 12.76 -19.47 -6.75
N ASN A 260 11.73 -18.96 -6.06
CA ASN A 260 10.71 -18.10 -6.67
C ASN A 260 11.15 -16.64 -6.55
N ILE A 261 10.64 -15.78 -7.43
CA ILE A 261 10.75 -14.33 -7.24
C ILE A 261 9.97 -13.96 -5.97
N GLY A 262 10.65 -13.40 -4.98
CA GLY A 262 10.06 -13.05 -3.69
C GLY A 262 10.80 -13.63 -2.49
N SER A 263 10.04 -13.96 -1.45
CA SER A 263 10.57 -14.57 -0.23
C SER A 263 10.62 -16.08 -0.37
N ASN A 264 11.80 -16.64 -0.20
CA ASN A 264 12.04 -18.07 -0.30
C ASN A 264 12.24 -18.66 1.09
N LEU A 265 11.23 -19.42 1.53
CA LEU A 265 11.17 -20.02 2.86
C LEU A 265 11.46 -21.51 2.76
N TYR A 266 12.73 -21.87 2.93
CA TYR A 266 13.16 -23.25 3.01
C TYR A 266 13.45 -23.65 4.46
N PHE A 267 13.44 -24.95 4.71
CA PHE A 267 13.93 -25.50 5.96
C PHE A 267 14.55 -26.86 5.77
N ILE A 268 15.47 -27.20 6.66
CA ILE A 268 16.13 -28.49 6.72
C ILE A 268 15.53 -29.26 7.89
N ARG A 269 15.00 -30.45 7.61
CA ARG A 269 14.58 -31.41 8.63
C ARG A 269 15.69 -32.44 8.80
N VAL A 270 16.16 -32.62 10.02
CA VAL A 270 17.14 -33.64 10.39
C VAL A 270 16.47 -34.65 11.31
N GLU A 271 16.56 -35.93 10.96
CA GLU A 271 16.16 -37.06 11.81
C GLU A 271 17.42 -37.75 12.35
N THR A 272 17.50 -37.95 13.67
CA THR A 272 18.57 -38.73 14.30
C THR A 272 18.28 -40.22 14.23
N LEU A 273 19.29 -41.07 14.42
CA LEU A 273 19.09 -42.51 14.59
C LEU A 273 18.23 -42.87 15.81
N ALA A 274 18.15 -41.96 16.80
CA ALA A 274 17.29 -42.09 17.97
C ALA A 274 15.81 -41.73 17.68
N GLY A 275 15.50 -41.23 16.48
CA GLY A 275 14.15 -40.83 16.08
C GLY A 275 13.74 -39.42 16.54
N SER A 276 14.69 -38.58 16.95
CA SER A 276 14.44 -37.16 17.25
C SER A 276 14.54 -36.30 15.99
N PHE A 277 13.65 -35.30 15.88
CA PHE A 277 13.57 -34.38 14.74
C PHE A 277 14.05 -32.97 15.11
N SER A 278 14.91 -32.40 14.27
CA SER A 278 15.36 -31.00 14.36
C SER A 278 15.05 -30.25 13.08
N TYR A 279 14.73 -28.96 13.20
CA TYR A 279 14.29 -28.13 12.09
C TYR A 279 15.07 -26.83 12.06
N PHE A 280 15.60 -26.49 10.90
CA PHE A 280 16.49 -25.35 10.72
C PHE A 280 16.07 -24.54 9.51
N SER A 281 15.89 -23.23 9.68
CA SER A 281 15.39 -22.37 8.62
C SER A 281 16.50 -21.99 7.62
N VAL A 282 16.08 -21.82 6.36
CA VAL A 282 16.91 -21.38 5.23
C VAL A 282 16.09 -20.35 4.45
N ASN A 283 16.27 -19.08 4.81
CA ASN A 283 15.45 -17.99 4.29
C ASN A 283 16.31 -16.99 3.52
N PHE A 284 15.84 -16.57 2.36
CA PHE A 284 16.43 -15.51 1.57
C PHE A 284 15.40 -14.89 0.63
N GLN A 285 15.69 -13.68 0.17
CA GLN A 285 14.94 -12.98 -0.86
C GLN A 285 15.67 -13.10 -2.19
N TYR A 286 14.93 -13.40 -3.26
CA TYR A 286 15.47 -13.56 -4.61
C TYR A 286 14.56 -12.88 -5.64
N GLY A 287 15.11 -12.02 -6.50
CA GLY A 287 14.31 -11.37 -7.53
C GLY A 287 15.04 -10.24 -8.25
N GLU A 288 14.35 -9.58 -9.19
CA GLU A 288 14.87 -8.34 -9.77
C GLU A 288 14.81 -7.25 -8.71
N LEU A 289 15.88 -6.46 -8.56
CA LEU A 289 15.92 -5.43 -7.52
C LEU A 289 15.65 -4.05 -8.11
N ALA A 290 14.99 -3.21 -7.33
CA ALA A 290 14.87 -1.79 -7.68
C ALA A 290 16.26 -1.13 -7.70
N ALA A 291 16.54 -0.33 -8.73
CA ALA A 291 17.81 0.38 -8.86
C ALA A 291 17.98 1.47 -7.78
N ASP A 292 16.89 2.16 -7.44
CA ASP A 292 16.80 3.10 -6.33
C ASP A 292 15.50 2.85 -5.55
N PRO A 293 15.57 2.44 -4.26
CA PRO A 293 14.40 2.13 -3.46
C PRO A 293 13.51 3.35 -3.15
N ASN A 294 14.01 4.58 -3.34
CA ASN A 294 13.27 5.83 -3.09
C ASN A 294 12.58 6.39 -4.35
N SER A 295 12.96 5.90 -5.53
CA SER A 295 12.47 6.45 -6.80
C SER A 295 11.01 6.05 -7.08
N LYS A 296 10.34 6.86 -7.92
CA LYS A 296 9.04 6.49 -8.50
C LYS A 296 9.22 5.27 -9.40
N LEU A 297 8.41 4.25 -9.16
CA LEU A 297 8.40 3.04 -9.97
C LEU A 297 7.73 3.34 -11.31
N PRO A 298 8.39 3.06 -12.45
CA PRO A 298 7.84 3.38 -13.74
C PRO A 298 6.68 2.44 -14.10
N LYS A 299 5.60 3.00 -14.66
CA LYS A 299 4.40 2.28 -15.14
C LYS A 299 3.85 1.27 -14.14
N ILE A 300 3.84 1.63 -12.85
CA ILE A 300 3.48 0.73 -11.76
C ILE A 300 1.96 0.67 -11.49
N ALA A 301 1.23 1.62 -12.05
CA ALA A 301 -0.23 1.63 -12.04
C ALA A 301 -0.77 2.08 -13.40
N ASN A 302 -2.03 1.77 -13.67
CA ASN A 302 -2.77 2.26 -14.84
C ASN A 302 -4.07 2.90 -14.34
N LEU A 303 -4.24 4.18 -14.66
CA LEU A 303 -5.40 4.99 -14.31
C LEU A 303 -6.34 5.02 -15.50
N MET A 304 -7.62 4.87 -15.22
CA MET A 304 -8.69 5.03 -16.19
C MET A 304 -9.80 5.91 -15.60
N ILE A 305 -10.19 6.95 -16.34
CA ILE A 305 -11.29 7.85 -15.99
C ILE A 305 -12.39 7.63 -17.04
N GLY A 306 -13.48 7.00 -16.61
CA GLY A 306 -14.63 6.71 -17.47
C GLY A 306 -15.39 7.96 -17.86
N GLN A 307 -16.01 7.90 -19.04
CA GLN A 307 -16.88 8.96 -19.55
C GLN A 307 -18.01 9.27 -18.55
N ASP A 308 -18.72 8.22 -18.14
CA ASP A 308 -19.82 8.31 -17.18
C ASP A 308 -19.28 8.53 -15.75
N SER A 309 -19.80 9.54 -15.07
CA SER A 309 -19.39 10.00 -13.72
C SER A 309 -17.97 10.55 -13.58
N GLY A 310 -16.97 10.08 -14.34
CA GLY A 310 -15.58 10.58 -14.29
C GLY A 310 -15.38 11.86 -15.09
N ILE A 311 -15.35 11.75 -16.42
CA ILE A 311 -15.19 12.89 -17.34
C ILE A 311 -16.35 13.89 -17.20
N GLY A 312 -17.57 13.40 -17.00
CA GLY A 312 -18.73 14.25 -16.69
C GLY A 312 -18.53 15.12 -15.45
N ALA A 313 -17.92 14.59 -14.38
CA ALA A 313 -17.65 15.37 -13.17
C ALA A 313 -16.60 16.46 -13.42
N ILE A 314 -15.53 16.17 -14.18
CA ILE A 314 -14.54 17.17 -14.59
C ILE A 314 -15.21 18.27 -15.43
N SER A 315 -16.11 17.89 -16.33
CA SER A 315 -16.88 18.83 -17.15
C SER A 315 -17.71 19.79 -16.31
N GLU A 316 -18.43 19.26 -15.31
CA GLU A 316 -19.19 20.08 -14.38
C GLU A 316 -18.29 20.93 -13.48
N LEU A 317 -17.10 20.46 -13.08
CA LEU A 317 -16.13 21.28 -12.34
C LEU A 317 -15.73 22.52 -13.15
N ILE A 318 -15.46 22.36 -14.44
CA ILE A 318 -15.14 23.46 -15.36
C ILE A 318 -16.33 24.40 -15.52
N THR A 319 -17.55 23.85 -15.63
CA THR A 319 -18.79 24.63 -15.58
C THR A 319 -18.91 25.46 -14.30
N ARG A 320 -18.58 24.91 -13.13
CA ARG A 320 -18.63 25.63 -11.85
C ARG A 320 -17.57 26.74 -11.76
N PHE A 321 -16.36 26.51 -12.27
CA PHE A 321 -15.35 27.56 -12.42
C PHE A 321 -15.87 28.70 -13.31
N ALA A 322 -16.46 28.35 -14.44
CA ALA A 322 -16.98 29.30 -15.42
C ALA A 322 -18.19 30.11 -14.91
N LYS A 323 -18.91 29.58 -13.91
CA LYS A 323 -19.97 30.29 -13.17
C LYS A 323 -19.45 31.21 -12.06
N GLY A 324 -18.13 31.28 -11.86
CA GLY A 324 -17.51 32.14 -10.85
C GLY A 324 -17.52 31.56 -9.43
N ASN A 325 -17.83 30.26 -9.26
CA ASN A 325 -17.92 29.64 -7.93
C ASN A 325 -16.57 29.64 -7.21
N PHE A 326 -15.46 29.54 -7.95
CA PHE A 326 -14.11 29.55 -7.42
C PHE A 326 -13.11 30.16 -8.42
N LYS A 327 -11.89 30.42 -7.98
CA LYS A 327 -10.78 30.96 -8.79
C LYS A 327 -9.70 29.90 -8.98
N LEU A 328 -8.97 29.98 -10.09
CA LEU A 328 -7.83 29.12 -10.39
C LEU A 328 -6.53 29.89 -10.30
N TYR A 329 -5.49 29.23 -9.83
CA TYR A 329 -4.14 29.79 -9.87
C TYR A 329 -3.60 29.77 -11.31
N ASP A 330 -3.33 30.95 -11.87
CA ASP A 330 -2.64 31.07 -13.16
C ASP A 330 -1.13 31.02 -12.91
N THR A 331 -0.50 29.91 -13.29
CA THR A 331 0.94 29.68 -13.09
C THR A 331 1.80 30.73 -13.82
N LEU A 332 1.31 31.31 -14.92
CA LEU A 332 2.02 32.31 -15.71
C LEU A 332 2.05 33.68 -15.03
N SER A 333 0.98 34.04 -14.31
CA SER A 333 0.88 35.34 -13.61
C SER A 333 1.01 35.23 -12.10
N SER A 334 1.20 34.02 -11.57
CA SER A 334 1.33 33.73 -10.14
C SER A 334 0.19 34.29 -9.27
N SER A 335 -1.05 34.25 -9.78
CA SER A 335 -2.22 34.87 -9.14
C SER A 335 -3.51 34.09 -9.36
N ASP A 336 -4.47 34.21 -8.43
CA ASP A 336 -5.80 33.58 -8.59
C ASP A 336 -6.69 34.40 -9.52
N LYS A 337 -7.25 33.72 -10.51
CA LYS A 337 -8.05 34.32 -11.57
C LYS A 337 -9.41 33.63 -11.71
N SER A 338 -10.46 34.44 -11.91
CA SER A 338 -11.73 33.95 -12.46
C SER A 338 -11.60 33.71 -13.97
N LEU A 339 -12.58 33.04 -14.58
CA LEU A 339 -12.61 32.82 -16.03
C LEU A 339 -12.46 34.14 -16.81
N ASN A 340 -13.18 35.18 -16.40
CA ASN A 340 -13.08 36.51 -17.01
C ASN A 340 -11.67 37.13 -16.89
N GLN A 341 -10.94 36.85 -15.82
CA GLN A 341 -9.55 37.31 -15.67
C GLN A 341 -8.56 36.47 -16.50
N PHE A 342 -8.86 35.20 -16.78
CA PHE A 342 -8.07 34.35 -17.68
C PHE A 342 -8.17 34.80 -19.14
N ILE A 343 -9.39 35.14 -19.57
CA ILE A 343 -9.70 35.58 -20.94
C ILE A 343 -9.14 36.99 -21.20
N ASN A 344 -9.14 37.87 -20.21
CA ASN A 344 -8.65 39.26 -20.36
C ASN A 344 -7.12 39.40 -20.30
N LYS A 345 -6.35 38.57 -21.03
CA LYS A 345 -4.90 38.73 -21.12
C LYS A 345 -4.52 39.88 -22.06
N LYS A 346 -4.22 41.03 -21.47
CA LYS A 346 -3.84 42.24 -22.20
C LYS A 346 -2.38 42.24 -22.65
N SER A 347 -2.14 42.76 -23.85
CA SER A 347 -0.85 43.16 -24.39
C SER A 347 -0.95 44.61 -24.85
N ASN A 348 0.17 45.31 -24.79
CA ASN A 348 0.34 46.65 -25.36
C ASN A 348 1.53 46.71 -26.32
N HIS A 349 2.00 45.55 -26.79
CA HIS A 349 3.02 45.47 -27.82
C HIS A 349 2.38 45.64 -29.20
N PHE A 350 2.97 46.46 -30.06
CA PHE A 350 2.49 46.59 -31.43
C PHE A 350 2.67 45.24 -32.16
N PRO A 351 1.61 44.66 -32.75
CA PRO A 351 1.67 43.30 -33.30
C PRO A 351 2.59 43.14 -34.52
N GLY A 352 2.88 44.23 -35.25
CA GLY A 352 3.68 44.17 -36.48
C GLY A 352 2.93 43.59 -37.70
N GLY A 353 3.65 43.32 -38.79
CA GLY A 353 3.09 42.72 -40.00
C GLY A 353 2.16 43.67 -40.78
N ASN A 354 0.96 43.20 -41.13
CA ASN A 354 -0.05 43.95 -41.90
C ASN A 354 -0.86 44.94 -41.03
N CYS A 355 -0.56 45.05 -39.74
CA CYS A 355 -1.23 45.99 -38.85
C CYS A 355 -0.81 47.45 -39.13
N ILE A 356 -1.75 48.36 -39.01
CA ILE A 356 -1.57 49.80 -39.13
C ILE A 356 -0.79 50.31 -37.90
N PRO A 357 0.36 50.97 -38.09
CA PRO A 357 1.13 51.54 -36.99
C PRO A 357 0.29 52.46 -36.11
N TRP A 358 0.46 52.37 -34.79
CA TRP A 358 -0.26 53.22 -33.86
C TRP A 358 0.12 54.70 -34.02
N PRO A 359 -0.84 55.63 -34.08
CA PRO A 359 -0.55 57.06 -34.17
C PRO A 359 -0.07 57.60 -32.82
N SER A 360 1.25 57.54 -32.60
CA SER A 360 1.91 57.95 -31.35
C SER A 360 1.61 59.38 -30.92
N ALA A 361 1.33 60.29 -31.85
CA ALA A 361 0.98 61.70 -31.57
C ALA A 361 -0.48 61.93 -31.14
N LYS A 362 -1.43 61.05 -31.51
CA LYS A 362 -2.87 61.19 -31.19
C LYS A 362 -3.32 60.37 -29.98
N LEU A 363 -2.45 59.52 -29.45
CA LEU A 363 -2.69 58.73 -28.24
C LEU A 363 -2.26 59.44 -26.94
N ALA A 364 -1.76 60.68 -27.02
CA ALA A 364 -1.23 61.44 -25.89
C ALA A 364 -2.26 61.77 -24.79
N SER A 365 -3.56 61.72 -25.10
CA SER A 365 -4.68 61.92 -24.18
C SER A 365 -5.41 60.62 -23.79
N ALA A 366 -4.97 59.45 -24.28
CA ALA A 366 -5.48 58.16 -23.82
C ALA A 366 -4.93 57.84 -22.42
N PRO A 367 -5.70 57.17 -21.54
CA PRO A 367 -5.21 56.81 -20.20
C PRO A 367 -4.01 55.86 -20.33
N SER A 368 -2.81 56.41 -20.11
CA SER A 368 -1.44 55.85 -20.12
C SER A 368 -1.22 54.39 -20.59
N PRO A 369 -0.22 54.07 -21.45
CA PRO A 369 0.69 54.91 -22.27
C PRO A 369 0.20 55.01 -23.74
N ASN A 370 0.96 55.65 -24.65
CA ASN A 370 0.72 55.78 -26.12
C ASN A 370 0.62 54.44 -26.89
N LYS A 371 -0.26 53.55 -26.45
CA LYS A 371 -0.37 52.15 -26.82
C LYS A 371 -1.82 51.72 -26.68
N ILE A 372 -2.24 50.76 -27.48
CA ILE A 372 -3.56 50.14 -27.32
C ILE A 372 -3.38 48.90 -26.46
N ASP A 373 -4.06 48.84 -25.32
CA ASP A 373 -4.19 47.63 -24.53
C ASP A 373 -5.24 46.73 -25.17
N TYR A 374 -4.82 45.58 -25.72
CA TYR A 374 -5.72 44.63 -26.39
C TYR A 374 -5.50 43.20 -25.92
N LEU A 375 -6.52 42.36 -26.11
CA LEU A 375 -6.53 40.95 -25.77
C LEU A 375 -5.75 40.16 -26.82
N SER A 376 -4.46 39.98 -26.57
CA SER A 376 -3.51 39.35 -27.51
C SER A 376 -3.83 37.92 -27.93
N THR A 377 -4.67 37.21 -27.18
CA THR A 377 -5.09 35.85 -27.50
C THR A 377 -6.34 35.82 -28.39
N ILE A 378 -7.09 36.92 -28.45
CA ILE A 378 -8.36 37.03 -29.19
C ILE A 378 -8.20 37.86 -30.47
N GLY A 379 -7.36 38.89 -30.43
CA GLY A 379 -7.02 39.78 -31.54
C GLY A 379 -5.57 40.28 -31.45
N PRO A 380 -5.13 41.15 -32.36
CA PRO A 380 -5.94 42.00 -33.22
C PRO A 380 -6.33 41.32 -34.54
N PHE A 381 -7.27 41.95 -35.24
CA PHE A 381 -7.62 41.62 -36.62
C PHE A 381 -7.13 42.77 -37.51
N CYS A 382 -6.03 42.55 -38.22
CA CYS A 382 -5.31 43.61 -38.90
C CYS A 382 -5.48 43.61 -40.43
N GLY A 383 -5.29 44.78 -41.04
CA GLY A 383 -5.24 44.96 -42.48
C GLY A 383 -6.57 44.69 -43.17
N ILE A 384 -7.68 44.96 -42.48
CA ILE A 384 -9.03 44.74 -43.01
C ILE A 384 -9.33 45.84 -44.00
N GLU A 385 -9.53 45.49 -45.27
CA GLU A 385 -9.92 46.46 -46.29
C GLU A 385 -11.43 46.72 -46.24
N VAL A 386 -11.79 47.99 -46.21
CA VAL A 386 -13.18 48.46 -46.19
C VAL A 386 -13.33 49.52 -47.27
N THR A 387 -14.32 49.32 -48.13
CA THR A 387 -14.69 50.24 -49.19
C THR A 387 -16.15 50.59 -49.03
N GLY A 388 -16.50 51.83 -49.33
CA GLY A 388 -17.88 52.26 -49.28
C GLY A 388 -18.07 53.61 -49.94
N THR A 389 -19.30 54.08 -49.86
CA THR A 389 -19.71 55.40 -50.35
C THR A 389 -20.37 56.11 -49.18
N ILE A 390 -19.88 57.29 -48.85
CA ILE A 390 -20.39 58.10 -47.74
C ILE A 390 -21.05 59.36 -48.25
N PHE A 391 -22.10 59.77 -47.55
CA PHE A 391 -22.73 61.08 -47.74
C PHE A 391 -22.06 62.09 -46.81
N GLU A 392 -21.34 63.05 -47.36
CA GLU A 392 -20.71 64.12 -46.55
C GLU A 392 -21.59 65.37 -46.51
N SER A 393 -22.19 65.74 -47.64
CA SER A 393 -23.09 66.89 -47.76
C SER A 393 -23.91 66.83 -49.05
N ASN A 394 -24.90 67.72 -49.19
CA ASN A 394 -25.66 67.86 -50.45
C ASN A 394 -24.77 68.16 -51.68
N ALA A 395 -23.56 68.72 -51.48
CA ALA A 395 -22.61 69.00 -52.56
C ALA A 395 -21.74 67.78 -52.92
N TYR A 396 -21.60 66.83 -52.01
CA TYR A 396 -20.81 65.60 -52.15
C TYR A 396 -21.61 64.42 -51.56
N PRO A 397 -22.68 63.99 -52.24
CA PRO A 397 -23.60 62.99 -51.71
C PRO A 397 -23.07 61.55 -51.80
N ASP A 398 -22.18 61.29 -52.76
CA ASP A 398 -21.65 59.95 -53.06
C ASP A 398 -20.11 59.98 -53.11
N VAL A 399 -19.47 60.07 -51.94
CA VAL A 399 -18.01 60.09 -51.86
C VAL A 399 -17.49 58.68 -51.64
N ASN A 400 -16.83 58.12 -52.67
CA ASN A 400 -16.20 56.82 -52.56
C ASN A 400 -14.94 56.90 -51.71
N TYR A 401 -14.71 55.86 -50.91
CA TYR A 401 -13.49 55.71 -50.14
C TYR A 401 -13.01 54.27 -50.11
N ARG A 402 -11.70 54.13 -49.89
CA ARG A 402 -11.02 52.88 -49.52
C ARG A 402 -10.20 53.13 -48.27
N ALA A 403 -10.40 52.30 -47.25
CA ALA A 403 -9.69 52.39 -46.00
C ALA A 403 -9.18 51.01 -45.55
N LYS A 404 -8.09 51.02 -44.77
CA LYS A 404 -7.67 49.87 -43.98
C LYS A 404 -8.06 50.10 -42.53
N ALA A 405 -8.55 49.05 -41.89
CA ALA A 405 -8.89 49.02 -40.48
C ALA A 405 -8.20 47.87 -39.77
N ASP A 406 -7.73 48.13 -38.56
CA ASP A 406 -7.36 47.11 -37.59
C ASP A 406 -8.35 47.16 -36.42
N ILE A 407 -8.81 45.99 -35.97
CA ILE A 407 -9.74 45.87 -34.85
C ILE A 407 -9.03 45.17 -33.68
N TYR A 408 -8.90 45.89 -32.58
CA TYR A 408 -8.27 45.45 -31.34
C TYR A 408 -9.33 45.20 -30.27
N ILE A 409 -9.53 43.97 -29.82
CA ILE A 409 -10.45 43.69 -28.71
C ILE A 409 -9.77 44.14 -27.41
N THR A 410 -10.35 45.07 -26.64
CA THR A 410 -9.71 45.69 -25.47
C THR A 410 -10.21 45.13 -24.13
N SER A 411 -11.42 44.57 -24.11
CA SER A 411 -11.92 43.78 -22.98
C SER A 411 -13.02 42.82 -23.44
N LEU A 412 -13.16 41.69 -22.74
CA LEU A 412 -14.22 40.71 -22.96
C LEU A 412 -14.66 40.13 -21.62
N THR A 413 -15.96 40.02 -21.39
CA THR A 413 -16.57 39.50 -20.17
C THR A 413 -17.67 38.52 -20.55
N ILE A 414 -17.59 37.30 -20.04
CA ILE A 414 -18.66 36.33 -20.01
C ILE A 414 -19.60 36.74 -18.88
N ASP A 415 -20.88 36.95 -19.18
CA ASP A 415 -21.88 37.37 -18.18
C ASP A 415 -22.14 36.26 -17.15
N GLU A 416 -21.63 36.42 -15.94
CA GLU A 416 -21.76 35.42 -14.87
C GLU A 416 -23.16 35.43 -14.20
N SER A 417 -23.98 36.48 -14.40
CA SER A 417 -25.28 36.65 -13.72
C SER A 417 -26.36 35.67 -14.21
N SER A 418 -27.16 35.14 -13.27
CA SER A 418 -28.30 34.26 -13.53
C SER A 418 -29.53 35.07 -13.94
N PHE A 419 -30.03 34.89 -15.17
CA PHE A 419 -31.35 35.39 -15.55
C PHE A 419 -32.47 34.58 -14.86
N PRO A 420 -33.63 35.20 -14.57
CA PRO A 420 -34.76 34.51 -13.97
C PRO A 420 -35.52 33.67 -15.02
N SER A 421 -34.90 32.61 -15.54
CA SER A 421 -35.58 31.47 -16.18
C SER A 421 -34.59 30.38 -16.58
N GLY A 422 -34.62 29.26 -15.86
CA GLY A 422 -34.36 27.89 -16.37
C GLY A 422 -33.04 27.57 -17.09
N ASP A 423 -32.83 28.05 -18.32
CA ASP A 423 -32.13 27.24 -19.35
C ASP A 423 -31.08 27.99 -20.22
N THR A 424 -30.31 28.93 -19.65
CA THR A 424 -29.22 29.62 -20.38
C THR A 424 -27.84 29.56 -19.69
N ASN A 425 -27.61 28.53 -18.88
CA ASN A 425 -26.37 28.38 -18.11
C ASN A 425 -25.20 27.89 -18.97
N LEU A 426 -24.05 28.59 -18.90
CA LEU A 426 -22.78 28.14 -19.51
C LEU A 426 -22.46 26.76 -18.96
N ASN A 427 -22.42 25.76 -19.82
CA ASN A 427 -22.15 24.39 -19.48
C ASN A 427 -21.14 23.80 -20.45
N PHE A 428 -20.11 23.19 -19.90
CA PHE A 428 -19.14 22.39 -20.64
C PHE A 428 -19.63 20.95 -20.62
N GLN A 429 -19.58 20.28 -21.77
CA GLN A 429 -19.72 18.83 -21.87
C GLN A 429 -18.51 18.28 -22.62
N PHE A 430 -17.78 17.37 -22.02
CA PHE A 430 -16.70 16.66 -22.69
C PHE A 430 -17.20 15.35 -23.24
N ASP A 431 -16.93 15.10 -24.52
CA ASP A 431 -17.24 13.85 -25.19
C ASP A 431 -15.93 13.23 -25.69
N ILE A 432 -15.72 11.94 -25.42
CA ILE A 432 -14.61 11.19 -26.02
C ILE A 432 -15.19 10.30 -27.12
N LYS A 433 -14.78 10.53 -28.38
CA LYS A 433 -15.21 9.72 -29.54
C LYS A 433 -14.02 9.42 -30.44
N ASN A 434 -13.85 8.16 -30.84
CA ASN A 434 -12.74 7.71 -31.71
C ASN A 434 -11.34 8.09 -31.18
N GLY A 435 -11.15 8.10 -29.86
CA GLY A 435 -9.88 8.49 -29.22
C GLY A 435 -9.59 10.00 -29.23
N ILE A 436 -10.60 10.82 -29.52
CA ILE A 436 -10.48 12.28 -29.57
C ILE A 436 -11.25 12.90 -28.40
N PHE A 437 -10.66 13.93 -27.78
CA PHE A 437 -11.25 14.68 -26.68
C PHE A 437 -11.98 15.90 -27.23
N ASP A 438 -13.31 15.79 -27.33
CA ASP A 438 -14.18 16.84 -27.83
C ASP A 438 -14.79 17.63 -26.65
N ILE A 439 -14.84 18.94 -26.78
CA ILE A 439 -15.42 19.85 -25.79
C ILE A 439 -16.60 20.57 -26.43
N ASN A 440 -17.77 20.39 -25.86
CA ASN A 440 -18.97 21.15 -26.18
C ASN A 440 -19.17 22.25 -25.14
N ILE A 441 -19.54 23.43 -25.61
CA ILE A 441 -19.96 24.52 -24.75
C ILE A 441 -21.39 24.89 -25.12
N LEU A 442 -22.24 24.93 -24.11
CA LEU A 442 -23.64 25.30 -24.18
C LEU A 442 -23.83 26.63 -23.43
N GLY A 443 -24.46 27.62 -24.05
CA GLY A 443 -25.00 28.81 -23.38
C GLY A 443 -24.01 29.92 -22.92
N LYS A 444 -24.59 31.11 -22.68
CA LYS A 444 -24.05 32.43 -22.27
C LYS A 444 -23.66 33.46 -23.33
N LYS A 445 -23.76 34.74 -22.91
CA LYS A 445 -23.52 35.95 -23.69
C LYS A 445 -22.11 36.49 -23.43
N LEU A 446 -21.41 36.88 -24.48
CA LEU A 446 -20.14 37.62 -24.41
C LEU A 446 -20.41 39.12 -24.49
N ARG A 447 -19.80 39.91 -23.60
CA ARG A 447 -19.81 41.38 -23.61
C ARG A 447 -18.38 41.87 -23.79
N GLY A 448 -18.12 42.86 -24.64
CA GLY A 448 -16.75 43.31 -24.87
C GLY A 448 -16.63 44.77 -25.29
N LYS A 449 -15.39 45.23 -25.35
CA LYS A 449 -14.97 46.54 -25.86
C LYS A 449 -13.91 46.33 -26.94
N PHE A 450 -13.85 47.21 -27.93
CA PHE A 450 -12.78 47.20 -28.92
C PHE A 450 -12.25 48.61 -29.19
N SER A 451 -11.11 48.64 -29.87
CA SER A 451 -10.57 49.82 -30.53
C SER A 451 -10.39 49.55 -32.02
N ILE A 452 -10.75 50.51 -32.86
CA ILE A 452 -10.52 50.46 -34.30
C ILE A 452 -9.41 51.45 -34.64
N VAL A 453 -8.35 50.98 -35.28
CA VAL A 453 -7.34 51.85 -35.89
C VAL A 453 -7.63 51.89 -37.38
N LEU A 454 -7.89 53.08 -37.91
CA LEU A 454 -8.28 53.29 -39.30
C LEU A 454 -7.22 54.12 -40.03
N LYS A 455 -6.94 53.76 -41.28
CA LYS A 455 -6.18 54.57 -42.23
C LYS A 455 -6.95 54.63 -43.55
N VAL A 456 -7.39 55.82 -43.94
CA VAL A 456 -8.00 56.03 -45.26
C VAL A 456 -6.87 56.04 -46.29
N GLU A 457 -6.97 55.18 -47.31
CA GLU A 457 -5.96 55.06 -48.36
C GLU A 457 -6.36 55.83 -49.61
N GLU A 458 -7.67 55.88 -49.91
CA GLU A 458 -8.23 56.64 -51.02
C GLU A 458 -9.57 57.24 -50.57
N ILE A 459 -9.82 58.51 -50.90
CA ILE A 459 -11.12 59.15 -50.71
C ILE A 459 -11.24 60.28 -51.71
N GLU A 460 -12.39 60.36 -52.38
CA GLU A 460 -12.63 61.43 -53.34
C GLU A 460 -12.81 62.77 -52.59
N PHE A 461 -12.17 63.85 -53.07
CA PHE A 461 -12.33 65.23 -52.59
C PHE A 461 -11.78 65.61 -51.20
N PHE A 462 -11.31 64.66 -50.38
CA PHE A 462 -10.89 64.93 -48.99
C PHE A 462 -9.46 64.47 -48.65
N ASP A 463 -8.45 65.09 -49.26
CA ASP A 463 -7.03 64.76 -49.05
C ASP A 463 -6.56 64.84 -47.59
N TYR A 464 -7.22 65.63 -46.74
CA TYR A 464 -6.86 65.78 -45.33
C TYR A 464 -7.05 64.49 -44.50
N LEU A 465 -7.88 63.56 -44.98
CA LEU A 465 -8.10 62.25 -44.35
C LEU A 465 -7.05 61.21 -44.75
N LEU A 466 -6.38 61.38 -45.90
CA LEU A 466 -5.36 60.46 -46.42
C LEU A 466 -4.07 60.43 -45.58
N ALA A 467 -3.76 61.53 -44.88
CA ALA A 467 -2.54 61.66 -44.10
C ALA A 467 -2.66 61.15 -42.64
N ASN A 468 -3.87 60.78 -42.19
CA ASN A 468 -4.17 60.60 -40.78
C ASN A 468 -4.54 59.15 -40.44
N THR A 469 -3.76 58.52 -39.57
CA THR A 469 -4.23 57.33 -38.82
C THR A 469 -5.13 57.80 -37.67
N LEU A 470 -6.30 57.18 -37.53
CA LEU A 470 -7.33 57.54 -36.56
C LEU A 470 -7.57 56.34 -35.63
N VAL A 471 -7.88 56.61 -34.35
CA VAL A 471 -8.18 55.57 -33.35
C VAL A 471 -9.56 55.84 -32.76
N TYR A 472 -10.41 54.83 -32.75
CA TYR A 472 -11.77 54.87 -32.21
C TYR A 472 -11.91 53.82 -31.11
N TYR A 473 -12.63 54.13 -30.03
CA TYR A 473 -12.91 53.21 -28.92
C TYR A 473 -14.43 52.95 -28.81
N GLY A 474 -14.85 51.72 -28.49
CA GLY A 474 -16.26 51.36 -28.26
C GLY A 474 -16.51 50.64 -26.93
N GLN A 475 -17.67 50.86 -26.28
CA GLN A 475 -18.01 50.34 -24.93
C GLN A 475 -19.49 49.85 -24.78
N SER A 476 -19.73 48.78 -24.01
CA SER A 476 -21.09 48.32 -23.63
C SER A 476 -21.61 49.05 -22.38
N ILE A 477 -22.84 49.59 -22.43
CA ILE A 477 -23.59 50.18 -21.29
C ILE A 477 -25.04 49.61 -21.28
N PRO A 478 -25.66 49.34 -20.12
CA PRO A 478 -27.07 48.96 -20.06
C PRO A 478 -27.99 50.21 -20.01
N GLY A 479 -28.75 50.49 -21.09
CA GLY A 479 -29.93 51.39 -21.28
C GLY A 479 -29.94 52.81 -20.64
N THR A 480 -30.52 53.89 -21.17
CA THR A 480 -31.32 54.27 -22.34
C THR A 480 -31.01 55.75 -22.62
N ASP A 481 -30.90 56.12 -23.91
CA ASP A 481 -30.78 57.48 -24.47
C ASP A 481 -29.48 58.29 -24.24
N GLY A 482 -28.76 58.49 -25.36
CA GLY A 482 -27.73 59.53 -25.54
C GLY A 482 -26.29 59.04 -25.45
N ASP A 483 -25.55 59.21 -26.57
CA ASP A 483 -24.12 58.93 -26.81
C ASP A 483 -23.51 57.66 -26.20
N GLU A 484 -23.30 56.62 -27.03
CA GLU A 484 -22.07 55.80 -27.08
C GLU A 484 -22.22 54.56 -28.02
N VAL A 485 -21.10 54.14 -28.62
CA VAL A 485 -20.99 52.92 -29.47
C VAL A 485 -21.18 51.67 -28.60
N SER A 486 -22.36 51.05 -28.73
CA SER A 486 -22.80 49.91 -27.92
C SER A 486 -22.62 48.55 -28.62
N PHE A 487 -22.12 47.57 -27.86
CA PHE A 487 -22.50 46.16 -28.03
C PHE A 487 -23.61 45.83 -27.05
N ALA A 488 -24.81 45.56 -27.56
CA ALA A 488 -25.86 44.87 -26.81
C ALA A 488 -26.09 43.48 -27.43
N TYR A 489 -25.97 42.45 -26.62
CA TYR A 489 -26.37 41.09 -26.98
C TYR A 489 -27.75 40.85 -26.35
N ASN A 490 -28.79 41.42 -26.97
CA ASN A 490 -30.14 41.28 -26.45
C ASN A 490 -31.18 41.34 -27.57
N GLU A 491 -31.54 40.18 -28.07
CA GLU A 491 -32.94 39.89 -28.32
C GLU A 491 -33.29 38.70 -27.45
N ASP A 492 -34.48 38.70 -26.86
CA ASP A 492 -34.99 37.55 -26.12
C ASP A 492 -34.74 36.28 -26.92
N PRO A 493 -34.28 35.19 -26.30
CA PRO A 493 -34.07 33.96 -27.05
C PRO A 493 -35.41 33.54 -27.68
N PRO A 494 -35.52 33.38 -29.01
CA PRO A 494 -36.61 32.60 -29.56
C PRO A 494 -36.50 31.18 -28.98
N VAL A 495 -37.67 30.56 -28.80
CA VAL A 495 -37.92 29.29 -28.10
C VAL A 495 -36.88 28.20 -28.40
N GLU A 496 -36.35 27.59 -27.32
CA GLU A 496 -35.65 26.28 -27.22
C GLU A 496 -34.93 25.72 -28.46
N VAL A 497 -33.84 26.35 -28.91
CA VAL A 497 -32.82 25.64 -29.70
C VAL A 497 -31.48 25.72 -28.97
N ALA A 498 -30.98 24.56 -28.52
CA ALA A 498 -29.74 24.43 -27.78
C ALA A 498 -28.54 24.94 -28.61
N ARG A 499 -28.01 26.12 -28.26
CA ARG A 499 -26.87 26.75 -28.97
C ARG A 499 -25.56 26.08 -28.53
N ARG A 500 -24.96 25.28 -29.42
CA ARG A 500 -23.74 24.49 -29.16
C ARG A 500 -22.54 25.03 -29.92
N ALA A 501 -21.44 25.26 -29.21
CA ALA A 501 -20.11 25.40 -29.81
C ALA A 501 -19.29 24.13 -29.52
N PHE A 502 -18.45 23.73 -30.48
CA PHE A 502 -17.67 22.48 -30.41
C PHE A 502 -16.18 22.79 -30.55
N VAL A 503 -15.33 22.01 -29.88
CA VAL A 503 -13.88 22.14 -29.95
C VAL A 503 -13.30 20.73 -29.97
N ARG A 504 -12.48 20.44 -30.96
CA ARG A 504 -11.71 19.20 -31.04
C ARG A 504 -10.29 19.42 -30.55
N SER A 505 -9.85 18.61 -29.59
CA SER A 505 -8.53 18.74 -28.99
C SER A 505 -7.79 17.40 -28.89
N LEU A 506 -6.47 17.47 -28.97
CA LEU A 506 -5.59 16.36 -28.66
C LEU A 506 -5.06 16.52 -27.24
N LEU A 507 -5.22 15.45 -26.45
CA LEU A 507 -4.58 15.32 -25.15
C LEU A 507 -3.15 14.83 -25.32
N GLN A 508 -2.21 15.51 -24.67
CA GLN A 508 -0.82 15.09 -24.58
C GLN A 508 -0.34 15.22 -23.13
N VAL A 509 0.56 14.34 -22.71
CA VAL A 509 1.26 14.44 -21.43
C VAL A 509 2.73 14.74 -21.70
N ASN A 510 3.28 15.75 -21.03
CA ASN A 510 4.69 16.12 -21.19
C ASN A 510 5.61 15.22 -20.34
N ALA A 511 6.93 15.42 -20.46
CA ALA A 511 7.92 14.64 -19.69
C ALA A 511 7.81 14.81 -18.16
N GLN A 512 7.15 15.87 -17.67
CA GLN A 512 6.90 16.11 -16.26
C GLN A 512 5.58 15.48 -15.77
N GLY A 513 4.83 14.78 -16.63
CA GLY A 513 3.55 14.17 -16.30
C GLY A 513 2.39 15.17 -16.20
N LYS A 514 2.54 16.38 -16.78
CA LYS A 514 1.46 17.37 -16.88
C LYS A 514 0.69 17.20 -18.18
N LEU A 515 -0.63 17.31 -18.09
CA LEU A 515 -1.55 17.30 -19.21
C LEU A 515 -1.48 18.63 -19.98
N ASN A 516 -1.55 18.53 -21.30
CA ASN A 516 -1.71 19.63 -22.21
C ASN A 516 -2.80 19.28 -23.23
N LEU A 517 -3.58 20.27 -23.64
CA LEU A 517 -4.57 20.14 -24.70
C LEU A 517 -4.18 21.08 -25.83
N THR A 518 -4.16 20.54 -27.04
CA THR A 518 -3.91 21.35 -28.24
C THR A 518 -5.13 21.29 -29.14
N VAL A 519 -5.68 22.44 -29.51
CA VAL A 519 -6.81 22.51 -30.43
C VAL A 519 -6.32 22.21 -31.85
N GLN A 520 -7.00 21.30 -32.55
CA GLN A 520 -6.68 21.01 -33.94
C GLN A 520 -7.80 21.53 -34.87
N PRO A 521 -7.66 22.74 -35.44
CA PRO A 521 -8.73 23.36 -36.21
C PRO A 521 -8.99 22.73 -37.60
N TYR A 522 -8.12 21.85 -38.10
CA TYR A 522 -8.17 21.35 -39.48
C TYR A 522 -8.04 19.83 -39.65
N SER A 523 -7.94 19.04 -38.59
CA SER A 523 -7.80 17.57 -38.67
C SER A 523 -9.13 16.87 -38.34
N PHE A 524 -9.89 16.55 -39.38
CA PHE A 524 -11.05 15.68 -39.27
C PHE A 524 -10.62 14.22 -39.52
N PRO A 525 -11.09 13.24 -38.74
CA PRO A 525 -10.83 11.83 -39.03
C PRO A 525 -11.47 11.43 -40.36
N SER A 526 -10.95 10.39 -41.00
CA SER A 526 -11.32 9.95 -42.35
C SER A 526 -12.78 9.52 -42.53
N ASN A 527 -13.52 9.36 -41.44
CA ASN A 527 -14.94 8.99 -41.39
C ASN A 527 -15.87 10.16 -41.01
N PHE A 528 -15.36 11.39 -40.89
CA PHE A 528 -16.19 12.57 -40.64
C PHE A 528 -17.07 12.86 -41.86
N GLN A 529 -18.38 12.82 -41.68
CA GLN A 529 -19.37 13.11 -42.72
C GLN A 529 -20.13 14.36 -42.34
N SER A 530 -19.71 15.50 -42.89
CA SER A 530 -20.27 16.83 -42.59
C SER A 530 -21.78 16.93 -42.80
N ASN A 531 -22.37 16.07 -43.62
CA ASN A 531 -23.80 15.98 -43.90
C ASN A 531 -24.57 15.09 -42.92
N ILE A 532 -23.93 14.28 -42.07
CA ILE A 532 -24.62 13.43 -41.07
C ILE A 532 -24.31 13.94 -39.67
N ASP A 533 -23.03 14.21 -39.38
CA ASP A 533 -22.56 14.63 -38.07
C ASP A 533 -23.06 16.04 -37.69
N CYS A 534 -23.29 16.91 -38.69
CA CYS A 534 -23.79 18.27 -38.48
C CYS A 534 -25.33 18.40 -38.57
N LEU A 535 -26.07 17.39 -39.04
CA LEU A 535 -27.55 17.42 -39.17
C LEU A 535 -28.30 16.93 -37.92
N SER A 536 -27.60 16.41 -36.91
CA SER A 536 -28.20 16.06 -35.61
C SER A 536 -28.42 17.26 -34.68
N LEU A 537 -28.07 18.46 -35.13
CA LEU A 537 -28.39 19.73 -34.46
C LEU A 537 -29.78 20.20 -34.89
N PRO A 538 -30.70 20.55 -33.97
CA PRO A 538 -32.04 20.95 -34.37
C PRO A 538 -32.00 22.26 -35.14
N SER A 539 -32.62 22.23 -36.32
CA SER A 539 -32.95 23.34 -37.23
C SER A 539 -31.89 23.76 -38.26
N THR A 540 -32.21 23.36 -39.49
CA THR A 540 -31.70 23.80 -40.78
C THR A 540 -31.88 25.31 -41.00
N VAL A 541 -30.77 26.01 -41.25
CA VAL A 541 -30.80 27.32 -41.93
C VAL A 541 -30.50 27.08 -43.42
N SER A 542 -31.30 27.71 -44.28
CA SER A 542 -31.28 27.64 -45.75
C SER A 542 -29.90 27.96 -46.37
N PRO A 543 -29.52 27.32 -47.51
CA PRO A 543 -28.16 27.37 -48.04
C PRO A 543 -27.92 28.64 -48.86
N SER A 544 -27.18 29.58 -48.31
CA SER A 544 -26.42 30.56 -49.12
C SER A 544 -25.04 30.86 -48.54
N TYR A 545 -24.81 30.53 -47.26
CA TYR A 545 -23.51 30.68 -46.60
C TYR A 545 -23.25 29.51 -45.63
N VAL A 546 -23.32 28.28 -46.15
CA VAL A 546 -22.85 27.11 -45.40
C VAL A 546 -21.31 27.12 -45.45
N PHE A 547 -20.68 27.80 -44.48
CA PHE A 547 -19.30 27.47 -44.14
C PHE A 547 -19.33 26.05 -43.57
N ALA A 548 -18.97 25.08 -44.41
CA ALA A 548 -18.85 23.67 -44.07
C ALA A 548 -18.26 23.52 -42.66
N CYS A 549 -19.11 23.08 -41.72
CA CYS A 549 -18.84 22.84 -40.30
C CYS A 549 -17.50 23.41 -39.80
N ASN A 550 -17.41 24.76 -39.69
CA ASN A 550 -16.29 25.36 -38.98
C ASN A 550 -16.50 25.02 -37.50
N PRO A 551 -15.59 24.29 -36.84
CA PRO A 551 -15.87 23.59 -35.58
C PRO A 551 -16.45 24.45 -34.45
N PHE A 552 -16.44 25.78 -34.52
CA PHE A 552 -16.49 26.63 -33.35
C PHE A 552 -17.64 27.64 -33.21
N ALA A 553 -18.57 27.87 -34.15
CA ALA A 553 -19.27 29.18 -34.05
C ALA A 553 -20.64 29.42 -34.70
N SER A 554 -21.28 28.48 -35.43
CA SER A 554 -22.42 28.87 -36.28
C SER A 554 -23.60 29.53 -35.54
N ASP A 555 -23.92 29.14 -34.30
CA ASP A 555 -25.06 29.73 -33.56
C ASP A 555 -24.72 30.86 -32.59
N TRP A 556 -23.51 30.86 -32.00
CA TRP A 556 -23.05 31.95 -31.14
C TRP A 556 -22.76 33.23 -31.94
N ALA A 557 -22.27 33.10 -33.17
CA ALA A 557 -21.93 34.28 -33.98
C ALA A 557 -23.16 35.02 -34.53
N ASN A 558 -24.28 34.34 -34.77
CA ASN A 558 -25.47 34.96 -35.39
C ASN A 558 -26.15 36.04 -34.52
N HIS A 559 -25.74 36.23 -33.27
CA HIS A 559 -26.42 37.09 -32.30
C HIS A 559 -25.56 38.22 -31.71
N ILE A 560 -24.36 38.45 -32.24
CA ILE A 560 -23.60 39.67 -31.92
C ILE A 560 -24.23 40.80 -32.75
N GLN A 561 -24.98 41.71 -32.14
CA GLN A 561 -25.46 42.92 -32.81
C GLN A 561 -24.48 44.07 -32.56
N VAL A 562 -24.35 44.95 -33.55
CA VAL A 562 -23.65 46.22 -33.34
C VAL A 562 -24.69 47.33 -33.33
N ASN A 563 -24.72 48.11 -32.25
CA ASN A 563 -25.58 49.28 -32.18
C ASN A 563 -24.88 50.50 -32.81
N GLN A 564 -25.72 51.43 -33.28
CA GLN A 564 -25.35 52.60 -34.09
C GLN A 564 -24.05 53.30 -33.67
N VAL A 565 -23.28 53.74 -34.67
CA VAL A 565 -22.13 54.63 -34.48
C VAL A 565 -22.65 56.05 -34.29
N THR A 566 -22.34 56.67 -33.15
CA THR A 566 -22.65 58.09 -32.90
C THR A 566 -21.49 58.98 -33.33
N GLY A 567 -21.77 59.91 -34.25
CA GLY A 567 -20.82 60.86 -34.82
C GLY A 567 -21.38 61.47 -36.12
N THR A 568 -20.87 62.64 -36.53
CA THR A 568 -21.24 63.28 -37.80
C THR A 568 -20.01 63.41 -38.71
N GLY A 569 -20.22 63.32 -40.02
CA GLY A 569 -19.17 63.45 -41.05
C GLY A 569 -18.50 62.13 -41.46
N ALA A 570 -17.61 62.24 -42.44
CA ALA A 570 -17.03 61.15 -43.22
C ALA A 570 -16.45 60.02 -42.38
N VAL A 571 -15.73 60.36 -41.30
CA VAL A 571 -15.05 59.35 -40.50
C VAL A 571 -16.01 58.50 -39.68
N ALA A 572 -17.09 59.09 -39.16
CA ALA A 572 -18.12 58.34 -38.43
C ALA A 572 -18.84 57.35 -39.36
N ALA A 573 -19.10 57.76 -40.59
CA ALA A 573 -19.67 56.89 -41.62
C ALA A 573 -18.73 55.75 -42.03
N ILE A 574 -17.43 56.04 -42.23
CA ILE A 574 -16.42 55.01 -42.52
C ILE A 574 -16.29 54.01 -41.35
N VAL A 575 -16.30 54.49 -40.10
CA VAL A 575 -16.26 53.61 -38.91
C VAL A 575 -17.54 52.77 -38.81
N ALA A 576 -18.70 53.33 -39.15
CA ALA A 576 -19.96 52.58 -39.22
C ALA A 576 -19.91 51.48 -40.28
N ASP A 577 -19.33 51.75 -41.45
CA ASP A 577 -19.12 50.74 -42.48
C ASP A 577 -18.14 49.66 -42.06
N VAL A 578 -17.00 50.01 -41.45
CA VAL A 578 -16.05 49.02 -40.88
C VAL A 578 -16.78 48.11 -39.90
N ILE A 579 -17.58 48.71 -39.03
CA ILE A 579 -18.36 47.99 -38.03
C ILE A 579 -19.40 47.07 -38.68
N ASN A 580 -20.22 47.60 -39.59
CA ASN A 580 -21.34 46.88 -40.19
C ASN A 580 -20.88 45.78 -41.16
N GLN A 581 -19.78 46.00 -41.89
CA GLN A 581 -19.28 45.06 -42.88
C GLN A 581 -18.35 44.02 -42.26
N GLN A 582 -17.48 44.40 -41.31
CA GLN A 582 -16.37 43.56 -40.87
C GLN A 582 -16.60 42.89 -39.51
N ILE A 583 -17.29 43.53 -38.56
CA ILE A 583 -17.59 42.87 -37.28
C ILE A 583 -18.34 41.55 -37.51
N PRO A 584 -19.36 41.45 -38.40
CA PRO A 584 -20.00 40.17 -38.73
C PRO A 584 -19.07 39.02 -39.09
N SER A 585 -18.01 39.29 -39.86
CA SER A 585 -17.04 38.26 -40.28
C SER A 585 -16.07 37.87 -39.16
N LEU A 586 -15.85 38.76 -38.17
CA LEU A 586 -14.95 38.54 -37.03
C LEU A 586 -15.60 37.81 -35.84
N LYS A 587 -16.93 37.81 -35.74
CA LYS A 587 -17.71 37.16 -34.68
C LYS A 587 -17.25 35.72 -34.42
N ASN A 588 -17.15 34.93 -35.49
CA ASN A 588 -16.71 33.54 -35.44
C ASN A 588 -15.28 33.41 -34.87
N LYS A 589 -14.38 34.31 -35.26
CA LYS A 589 -12.97 34.29 -34.86
C LYS A 589 -12.78 34.66 -33.38
N ILE A 590 -13.58 35.61 -32.88
CA ILE A 590 -13.57 36.00 -31.46
C ILE A 590 -14.00 34.82 -30.58
N VAL A 591 -15.12 34.17 -30.93
CA VAL A 591 -15.62 33.00 -30.21
C VAL A 591 -14.60 31.86 -30.27
N GLN A 592 -14.05 31.56 -31.45
CA GLN A 592 -12.98 30.56 -31.64
C GLN A 592 -11.80 30.77 -30.70
N ASN A 593 -11.29 31.99 -30.60
CA ASN A 593 -10.12 32.27 -29.79
C ASN A 593 -10.42 32.19 -28.29
N VAL A 594 -11.62 32.56 -27.84
CA VAL A 594 -12.06 32.35 -26.46
C VAL A 594 -12.14 30.86 -26.14
N LEU A 595 -12.76 30.07 -27.01
CA LEU A 595 -12.89 28.62 -26.85
C LEU A 595 -11.53 27.92 -26.82
N LYS A 596 -10.61 28.37 -27.67
CA LYS A 596 -9.22 27.92 -27.69
C LYS A 596 -8.52 28.23 -26.37
N ASP A 597 -8.60 29.46 -25.88
CA ASP A 597 -8.00 29.84 -24.59
C ASP A 597 -8.54 29.01 -23.42
N VAL A 598 -9.86 28.74 -23.39
CA VAL A 598 -10.45 27.90 -22.35
C VAL A 598 -9.95 26.45 -22.48
N THR A 599 -9.91 25.91 -23.70
CA THR A 599 -9.50 24.52 -23.96
C THR A 599 -8.01 24.27 -23.71
N GLU A 600 -7.13 25.18 -24.13
CA GLU A 600 -5.67 25.00 -24.05
C GLU A 600 -5.08 25.51 -22.72
N ARG A 601 -5.79 26.36 -21.97
CA ARG A 601 -5.27 26.95 -20.71
C ARG A 601 -6.10 26.58 -19.49
N VAL A 602 -7.40 26.83 -19.50
CA VAL A 602 -8.26 26.60 -18.32
C VAL A 602 -8.41 25.11 -18.03
N THR A 603 -8.75 24.31 -19.05
CA THR A 603 -8.95 22.87 -18.88
C THR A 603 -7.68 22.16 -18.38
N PRO A 604 -6.48 22.37 -18.97
CA PRO A 604 -5.25 21.76 -18.47
C PRO A 604 -4.86 22.25 -17.09
N GLU A 605 -5.05 23.53 -16.74
CA GLU A 605 -4.76 24.04 -15.39
C GLU A 605 -5.67 23.40 -14.34
N ILE A 606 -6.97 23.21 -14.60
CA ILE A 606 -7.87 22.50 -13.67
C ILE A 606 -7.38 21.06 -13.47
N LEU A 607 -7.14 20.34 -14.57
CA LEU A 607 -6.69 18.95 -14.54
C LEU A 607 -5.33 18.78 -13.85
N ASN A 608 -4.36 19.66 -14.17
CA ASN A 608 -3.04 19.62 -13.57
C ASN A 608 -3.03 20.06 -12.11
N ASN A 609 -3.95 20.93 -11.68
CA ASN A 609 -4.11 21.22 -10.25
C ASN A 609 -4.59 19.97 -9.51
N ILE A 610 -5.58 19.23 -10.04
CA ILE A 610 -6.02 17.96 -9.45
C ILE A 610 -4.87 16.95 -9.37
N LEU A 611 -4.08 16.82 -10.43
CA LEU A 611 -2.90 15.94 -10.46
C LEU A 611 -1.72 16.45 -9.61
N GLY A 612 -1.65 17.76 -9.36
CA GLY A 612 -0.56 18.39 -8.59
C GLY A 612 -0.47 17.88 -7.15
N GLN A 613 -1.59 17.45 -6.55
CA GLN A 613 -1.60 16.77 -5.25
C GLN A 613 -0.87 15.42 -5.29
N LEU A 614 -1.02 14.67 -6.38
CA LEU A 614 -0.35 13.39 -6.54
C LEU A 614 1.16 13.58 -6.74
N ASP A 615 1.56 14.64 -7.45
CA ASP A 615 2.99 14.91 -7.67
C ASP A 615 3.68 15.44 -6.41
N SER A 616 3.06 16.38 -5.68
CA SER A 616 3.60 16.92 -4.41
C SER A 616 3.64 15.86 -3.30
N GLY A 617 2.63 14.99 -3.26
CA GLY A 617 2.59 13.77 -2.48
C GLY A 617 1.47 13.77 -1.44
N ILE A 618 0.68 12.70 -1.46
CA ILE A 618 -0.40 12.46 -0.51
C ILE A 618 0.17 11.82 0.75
N LEU A 619 -0.04 12.47 1.90
CA LEU A 619 0.37 11.97 3.21
C LEU A 619 -0.73 11.10 3.81
N ILE A 620 -0.39 9.86 4.14
CA ILE A 620 -1.25 8.88 4.78
C ILE A 620 -0.65 8.60 6.16
N GLY A 621 -1.22 9.19 7.21
CA GLY A 621 -0.79 8.92 8.58
C GLY A 621 -1.29 7.56 9.05
N LEU A 622 -0.41 6.75 9.63
CA LEU A 622 -0.87 5.58 10.37
C LEU A 622 -1.61 6.03 11.65
N PRO A 623 -2.60 5.26 12.13
CA PRO A 623 -3.33 5.64 13.34
C PRO A 623 -2.42 5.80 14.55
N ASP A 624 -2.66 6.85 15.34
CA ASP A 624 -1.80 7.23 16.47
C ASP A 624 -1.93 6.32 17.71
N TYR A 625 -3.03 5.57 17.81
CA TYR A 625 -3.24 4.53 18.81
C TYR A 625 -2.49 3.24 18.49
N LEU A 626 -1.88 3.11 17.31
CA LEU A 626 -1.01 1.97 17.04
C LEU A 626 0.18 1.98 18.00
N PRO A 627 0.74 0.82 18.34
CA PRO A 627 1.93 0.78 19.17
C PRO A 627 3.10 1.52 18.51
N LYS A 628 3.98 2.11 19.33
CA LYS A 628 5.28 2.59 18.84
C LYS A 628 6.04 1.42 18.21
N PRO A 629 6.74 1.60 17.08
CA PRO A 629 7.02 2.88 16.43
C PRO A 629 5.98 3.36 15.40
N LEU A 630 4.95 2.56 15.11
CA LEU A 630 4.02 2.80 13.99
C LEU A 630 3.18 4.08 14.12
N ASN A 631 2.82 4.50 15.34
CA ASN A 631 2.04 5.72 15.57
C ASN A 631 2.72 7.02 15.13
N GLN A 632 4.00 6.98 14.77
CA GLN A 632 4.78 8.12 14.31
C GLN A 632 5.12 8.04 12.82
N VAL A 633 4.69 6.97 12.14
CA VAL A 633 4.98 6.76 10.73
C VAL A 633 3.91 7.38 9.85
N VAL A 634 4.35 8.08 8.81
CA VAL A 634 3.48 8.60 7.75
C VAL A 634 3.96 8.00 6.43
N LEU A 635 3.04 7.54 5.60
CA LEU A 635 3.34 7.13 4.23
C LEU A 635 3.13 8.32 3.29
N LYS A 636 4.00 8.46 2.30
CA LYS A 636 3.91 9.47 1.25
C LYS A 636 3.72 8.76 -0.09
N LEU A 637 2.55 8.95 -0.69
CA LEU A 637 2.24 8.50 -2.05
C LEU A 637 2.53 9.63 -3.03
N ASN A 638 3.52 9.45 -3.90
CA ASN A 638 3.79 10.36 -5.01
C ASN A 638 3.48 9.64 -6.32
N ALA A 639 2.82 10.33 -7.27
CA ALA A 639 2.57 9.79 -8.60
C ALA A 639 2.58 10.86 -9.70
N ASN A 640 2.95 10.48 -10.92
CA ASN A 640 2.81 11.30 -12.13
C ASN A 640 2.37 10.45 -13.32
N LEU A 641 1.67 11.07 -14.26
CA LEU A 641 1.24 10.44 -15.50
C LEU A 641 2.42 10.23 -16.45
N GLU A 642 2.34 9.15 -17.22
CA GLU A 642 3.24 8.85 -18.33
C GLU A 642 2.73 9.42 -19.65
N GLN A 643 3.64 9.53 -20.63
CA GLN A 643 3.35 10.07 -21.96
C GLN A 643 2.39 9.21 -22.79
N ASP A 644 2.12 7.97 -22.36
CA ASP A 644 1.17 7.05 -22.99
C ASP A 644 -0.29 7.31 -22.60
N THR A 645 -0.54 8.32 -21.75
CA THR A 645 -1.89 8.73 -21.38
C THR A 645 -2.63 9.31 -22.59
N ALA A 646 -3.76 8.70 -22.94
CA ALA A 646 -4.55 9.08 -24.09
C ALA A 646 -6.05 8.86 -23.87
N ALA A 647 -6.86 9.54 -24.68
CA ALA A 647 -8.26 9.20 -24.84
C ALA A 647 -8.38 7.89 -25.64
N LYS A 648 -9.17 6.94 -25.14
CA LYS A 648 -9.31 5.61 -25.72
C LYS A 648 -10.78 5.20 -25.83
N GLN A 649 -11.04 4.25 -26.72
CA GLN A 649 -12.37 3.68 -27.00
C GLN A 649 -12.27 2.17 -27.18
N ASP A 650 -13.25 1.45 -26.62
CA ASP A 650 -13.50 0.04 -26.88
C ASP A 650 -15.01 -0.21 -27.00
N GLY A 651 -15.51 -0.46 -28.21
CA GLY A 651 -16.95 -0.54 -28.49
C GLY A 651 -17.70 0.74 -28.08
N THR A 652 -18.62 0.62 -27.12
CA THR A 652 -19.40 1.73 -26.54
C THR A 652 -18.76 2.35 -25.29
N ASN A 653 -17.62 1.83 -24.83
CA ASN A 653 -16.92 2.31 -23.64
C ASN A 653 -15.84 3.32 -24.05
N PHE A 654 -15.79 4.45 -23.35
CA PHE A 654 -14.89 5.56 -23.64
C PHE A 654 -14.30 6.14 -22.35
N GLY A 655 -13.08 6.68 -22.43
CA GLY A 655 -12.47 7.39 -21.32
C GLY A 655 -11.02 7.79 -21.54
N LEU A 656 -10.42 8.37 -20.51
CA LEU A 656 -8.99 8.68 -20.47
C LEU A 656 -8.27 7.52 -19.78
N GLU A 657 -7.23 6.98 -20.41
CA GLU A 657 -6.44 5.90 -19.82
C GLU A 657 -4.94 6.19 -19.97
N GLY A 658 -4.16 5.98 -18.91
CA GLY A 658 -2.72 6.21 -18.92
C GLY A 658 -1.96 5.45 -17.85
N SER A 659 -0.67 5.23 -18.08
CA SER A 659 0.20 4.65 -17.07
C SER A 659 0.62 5.71 -16.04
N LEU A 660 0.88 5.26 -14.81
CA LEU A 660 1.34 6.08 -13.71
C LEU A 660 2.70 5.59 -13.22
N ASN A 661 3.61 6.53 -13.02
CA ASN A 661 4.80 6.32 -12.22
C ASN A 661 4.47 6.69 -10.78
N ALA A 662 4.67 5.78 -9.84
CA ALA A 662 4.30 6.02 -8.44
C ALA A 662 5.34 5.50 -7.46
N SER A 663 5.43 6.15 -6.30
CA SER A 663 6.19 5.67 -5.14
C SER A 663 5.35 5.78 -3.89
N LEU A 664 5.50 4.80 -2.99
CA LEU A 664 4.92 4.80 -1.65
C LEU A 664 6.04 4.58 -0.65
N VAL A 665 6.49 5.67 -0.02
CA VAL A 665 7.65 5.68 0.89
C VAL A 665 7.22 6.11 2.28
N THR A 666 7.97 5.72 3.31
CA THR A 666 7.73 6.22 4.67
C THR A 666 8.43 7.57 4.86
N CYS A 667 7.80 8.48 5.58
CA CYS A 667 8.41 9.69 6.11
C CYS A 667 8.06 9.88 7.58
N VAL A 668 8.96 10.55 8.31
CA VAL A 668 8.69 11.03 9.67
C VAL A 668 8.45 12.52 9.59
N LYS A 669 7.38 12.98 10.23
CA LYS A 669 7.06 14.40 10.29
C LYS A 669 8.08 15.12 11.17
N ASP A 670 8.68 16.18 10.63
CA ASP A 670 9.48 17.09 11.46
C ASP A 670 8.58 17.95 12.37
N SER A 671 9.18 18.77 13.23
CA SER A 671 8.44 19.69 14.12
C SER A 671 7.60 20.73 13.37
N LEU A 672 7.78 20.87 12.06
CA LEU A 672 7.02 21.73 11.17
C LEU A 672 6.00 20.94 10.33
N ASN A 673 5.75 19.67 10.68
CA ASN A 673 4.84 18.75 10.01
C ASN A 673 5.18 18.54 8.52
N ARG A 674 6.44 18.80 8.14
CA ARG A 674 6.99 18.49 6.82
C ARG A 674 7.46 17.04 6.84
N CYS A 675 7.55 16.42 5.67
CA CYS A 675 8.19 15.13 5.50
C CYS A 675 9.50 15.29 4.71
N PRO A 676 10.58 15.83 5.31
CA PRO A 676 11.88 15.79 4.67
C PRO A 676 12.33 14.33 4.68
N TRP A 677 12.76 13.82 3.53
CA TRP A 677 13.55 12.60 3.50
C TRP A 677 14.73 12.81 4.47
N ASP A 678 15.00 11.81 5.32
CA ASP A 678 16.09 11.78 6.32
C ASP A 678 15.89 12.40 7.72
N VAL A 679 14.70 12.89 8.12
CA VAL A 679 14.51 13.28 9.54
C VAL A 679 14.21 12.06 10.39
N GLY A 680 15.27 11.54 11.01
CA GLY A 680 15.28 10.29 11.74
C GLY A 680 14.22 10.18 12.82
N TYR A 681 13.47 9.08 12.75
CA TYR A 681 13.22 8.30 13.95
C TYR A 681 14.57 8.18 14.69
N THR A 682 14.64 8.45 15.99
CA THR A 682 15.77 7.97 16.80
C THR A 682 15.73 6.46 16.68
N ARG A 683 16.48 5.93 15.72
CA ARG A 683 16.53 4.54 15.30
C ARG A 683 16.81 3.72 16.55
N PRO A 684 15.88 2.90 17.06
CA PRO A 684 16.21 1.93 18.08
C PRO A 684 17.05 0.89 17.36
N SER A 685 18.38 1.08 17.38
CA SER A 685 19.39 0.44 16.52
C SER A 685 19.21 0.71 15.02
N PHE A 686 20.31 0.99 14.31
CA PHE A 686 20.30 0.99 12.84
C PHE A 686 19.89 -0.42 12.36
N PRO A 687 19.02 -0.58 11.35
CA PRO A 687 18.83 -1.89 10.74
C PRO A 687 20.20 -2.39 10.28
N VAL A 688 20.55 -3.62 10.65
CA VAL A 688 21.81 -4.21 10.18
C VAL A 688 21.66 -4.42 8.68
N SER A 689 22.55 -3.83 7.87
CA SER A 689 22.45 -3.93 6.42
C SER A 689 22.41 -5.41 5.99
N PRO A 690 21.47 -5.79 5.10
CA PRO A 690 21.35 -7.16 4.63
C PRO A 690 22.63 -7.57 3.87
N TYR A 691 22.89 -8.86 3.82
CA TYR A 691 23.83 -9.44 2.88
C TYR A 691 23.28 -9.32 1.45
N GLY A 692 24.16 -8.97 0.51
CA GLY A 692 23.79 -8.70 -0.88
C GLY A 692 23.52 -7.22 -1.12
N THR A 693 22.33 -6.88 -1.60
CA THR A 693 21.98 -5.52 -2.05
C THR A 693 20.98 -4.84 -1.11
N GLN A 694 21.16 -3.54 -0.86
CA GLN A 694 20.24 -2.70 -0.08
C GLN A 694 19.06 -2.20 -0.94
N SER A 695 18.21 -3.13 -1.37
CA SER A 695 17.02 -2.81 -2.15
C SER A 695 15.93 -3.85 -1.92
N TYR A 696 14.75 -3.65 -2.51
CA TYR A 696 13.63 -4.59 -2.44
C TYR A 696 13.41 -5.29 -3.78
N ILE A 697 12.70 -6.41 -3.73
CA ILE A 697 12.33 -7.19 -4.91
C ILE A 697 11.19 -6.49 -5.65
N ARG A 698 11.41 -6.29 -6.95
CA ARG A 698 10.44 -5.84 -7.94
C ARG A 698 10.08 -7.02 -8.83
N THR A 699 8.79 -7.26 -9.06
CA THR A 699 8.35 -8.37 -9.92
C THR A 699 8.06 -7.94 -11.36
N LYS A 700 8.02 -6.64 -11.65
CA LYS A 700 7.62 -6.14 -12.98
C LYS A 700 8.53 -5.03 -13.50
N SER A 701 9.21 -5.24 -14.62
CA SER A 701 9.92 -4.16 -15.32
C SER A 701 9.16 -3.52 -16.49
N ASN A 702 8.26 -4.20 -17.23
CA ASN A 702 7.78 -3.65 -18.52
C ASN A 702 6.40 -4.11 -19.09
N LEU A 703 5.52 -4.77 -18.35
CA LEU A 703 4.24 -5.24 -18.92
C LEU A 703 3.16 -4.13 -18.93
N SER A 704 2.51 -3.91 -20.08
CA SER A 704 1.37 -3.00 -20.19
C SER A 704 0.16 -3.61 -19.51
N PHE A 705 -0.45 -2.89 -18.57
CA PHE A 705 -1.75 -3.32 -18.06
C PHE A 705 -2.74 -3.45 -19.20
N SER A 706 -3.55 -4.52 -19.19
CA SER A 706 -4.69 -4.63 -20.10
C SER A 706 -5.58 -3.40 -19.98
N SER A 707 -6.24 -3.02 -21.06
CA SER A 707 -7.17 -1.89 -21.05
C SER A 707 -8.22 -2.05 -19.95
N ASN A 708 -8.52 -0.97 -19.24
CA ASN A 708 -9.61 -0.92 -18.26
C ASN A 708 -10.98 -0.67 -18.92
N LEU A 709 -11.02 -0.34 -20.21
CA LEU A 709 -12.23 0.14 -20.90
C LEU A 709 -13.38 -0.84 -20.92
N ALA A 710 -13.14 -2.15 -20.95
CA ALA A 710 -14.21 -3.13 -20.91
C ALA A 710 -15.04 -3.07 -19.61
N ASN A 711 -14.47 -2.56 -18.51
CA ASN A 711 -15.09 -2.59 -17.18
C ASN A 711 -15.89 -1.33 -16.83
N THR A 712 -15.92 -0.32 -17.70
CA THR A 712 -16.28 1.05 -17.34
C THR A 712 -17.78 1.32 -17.38
N SER A 713 -18.50 0.59 -18.24
CA SER A 713 -19.96 0.61 -18.26
C SER A 713 -20.56 -0.02 -17.00
N ALA A 714 -19.91 -1.06 -16.47
CA ALA A 714 -20.31 -1.71 -15.22
C ALA A 714 -19.86 -0.94 -13.97
N ASN A 715 -18.75 -0.20 -14.07
CA ASN A 715 -18.13 0.52 -12.94
C ASN A 715 -17.76 1.96 -13.36
N PRO A 716 -18.74 2.89 -13.38
CA PRO A 716 -18.53 4.26 -13.82
C PRO A 716 -17.76 5.08 -12.79
N GLY A 717 -16.86 5.96 -13.25
CA GLY A 717 -16.01 6.79 -12.39
C GLY A 717 -14.52 6.61 -12.72
N VAL A 718 -13.72 6.27 -11.71
CA VAL A 718 -12.28 6.08 -11.83
C VAL A 718 -11.92 4.63 -11.50
N LEU A 719 -11.14 4.01 -12.38
CA LEU A 719 -10.53 2.71 -12.18
C LEU A 719 -9.01 2.85 -12.07
N LEU A 720 -8.41 2.16 -11.12
CA LEU A 720 -6.96 2.15 -10.91
C LEU A 720 -6.49 0.72 -10.78
N LYS A 721 -5.70 0.25 -11.75
CA LYS A 721 -4.94 -1.00 -11.64
C LYS A 721 -3.64 -0.70 -10.92
N LEU A 722 -3.44 -1.31 -9.75
CA LEU A 722 -2.26 -1.13 -8.92
C LEU A 722 -1.43 -2.41 -8.84
N HIS A 723 -0.13 -2.29 -9.11
CA HIS A 723 0.78 -3.40 -8.92
C HIS A 723 1.22 -3.56 -7.44
N PRO A 724 1.33 -4.80 -6.90
CA PRO A 724 1.74 -5.05 -5.52
C PRO A 724 3.11 -4.48 -5.12
N ASP A 725 4.01 -4.27 -6.09
CA ASP A 725 5.35 -3.71 -5.82
C ASP A 725 5.30 -2.32 -5.17
N LEU A 726 4.23 -1.53 -5.38
CA LEU A 726 4.06 -0.27 -4.66
C LEU A 726 3.91 -0.50 -3.15
N ILE A 727 3.19 -1.55 -2.76
CA ILE A 727 3.03 -1.95 -1.36
C ILE A 727 4.34 -2.57 -0.85
N ASN A 728 5.04 -3.38 -1.66
CA ASN A 728 6.35 -3.92 -1.28
C ASN A 728 7.40 -2.83 -1.04
N GLN A 729 7.37 -1.73 -1.81
CA GLN A 729 8.21 -0.55 -1.56
C GLN A 729 7.91 0.04 -0.17
N ALA A 730 6.63 0.20 0.18
CA ALA A 730 6.22 0.71 1.48
C ALA A 730 6.64 -0.22 2.63
N LEU A 731 6.46 -1.53 2.48
CA LEU A 731 6.87 -2.55 3.46
C LEU A 731 8.38 -2.58 3.65
N TYR A 732 9.16 -2.43 2.58
CA TYR A 732 10.61 -2.29 2.65
C TYR A 732 11.03 -1.05 3.44
N HIS A 733 10.42 0.10 3.15
CA HIS A 733 10.72 1.35 3.86
C HIS A 733 10.32 1.29 5.33
N LEU A 734 9.17 0.69 5.65
CA LEU A 734 8.77 0.42 7.03
C LEU A 734 9.78 -0.48 7.73
N TRP A 735 10.21 -1.57 7.10
CA TRP A 735 11.22 -2.47 7.65
C TRP A 735 12.57 -1.78 7.88
N TRP A 736 13.07 -1.06 6.86
CA TRP A 736 14.34 -0.35 6.94
C TRP A 736 14.34 0.72 8.05
N ASN A 737 13.19 1.37 8.27
CA ASN A 737 13.06 2.35 9.35
C ASN A 737 12.69 1.75 10.71
N GLY A 738 12.71 0.41 10.84
CA GLY A 738 12.41 -0.28 12.10
C GLY A 738 10.93 -0.25 12.50
N GLY A 739 10.03 0.06 11.56
CA GLY A 739 8.58 0.16 11.76
C GLY A 739 7.92 -1.11 12.30
N PHE A 740 8.59 -2.27 12.16
CA PHE A 740 8.13 -3.57 12.64
C PHE A 740 8.92 -4.10 13.85
N ASN A 741 9.77 -3.27 14.45
CA ASN A 741 10.50 -3.62 15.66
C ASN A 741 9.61 -3.30 16.87
N PHE A 742 9.08 -4.34 17.52
CA PHE A 742 8.18 -4.18 18.66
C PHE A 742 8.83 -4.70 19.94
N GLU A 743 8.69 -3.93 21.01
CA GLU A 743 8.86 -4.44 22.37
C GLU A 743 7.46 -4.65 22.96
N ILE A 744 7.14 -5.91 23.22
CA ILE A 744 5.84 -6.33 23.74
C ILE A 744 6.00 -6.54 25.23
N ASP A 745 5.46 -5.59 25.98
CA ASP A 745 5.35 -5.59 27.42
C ASP A 745 3.88 -5.39 27.84
N LYS A 746 3.66 -5.27 29.15
CA LYS A 746 2.30 -5.07 29.68
C LYS A 746 1.64 -3.79 29.14
N PRO A 747 2.28 -2.60 29.16
CA PRO A 747 1.75 -1.40 28.51
C PRO A 747 1.39 -1.58 27.03
N PHE A 748 2.22 -2.29 26.26
CA PHE A 748 1.95 -2.57 24.85
C PHE A 748 0.64 -3.38 24.67
N ILE A 749 0.47 -4.46 25.44
CA ILE A 749 -0.74 -5.29 25.38
C ILE A 749 -1.97 -4.53 25.91
N GLU A 750 -1.82 -3.71 26.94
CA GLU A 750 -2.90 -2.82 27.42
C GLU A 750 -3.32 -1.83 26.33
N SER A 751 -2.37 -1.23 25.61
CA SER A 751 -2.65 -0.36 24.45
C SER A 751 -3.41 -1.12 23.37
N ILE A 752 -3.01 -2.34 23.02
CA ILE A 752 -3.75 -3.17 22.06
C ILE A 752 -5.15 -3.51 22.56
N ASN A 753 -5.29 -3.93 23.82
CA ASN A 753 -6.59 -4.29 24.40
C ASN A 753 -7.58 -3.11 24.42
N GLN A 754 -7.08 -1.88 24.60
CA GLN A 754 -7.92 -0.68 24.55
C GLN A 754 -8.64 -0.53 23.20
N PHE A 755 -8.02 -0.87 22.07
CA PHE A 755 -8.61 -0.66 20.74
C PHE A 755 -9.02 -1.96 20.00
N ALA A 756 -8.37 -3.09 20.26
CA ALA A 756 -8.69 -4.37 19.62
C ALA A 756 -9.86 -5.10 20.31
N GLY A 757 -10.21 -4.71 21.53
CA GLY A 757 -11.16 -5.40 22.40
C GLY A 757 -10.53 -6.63 23.09
N SER A 758 -11.21 -7.13 24.13
CA SER A 758 -10.73 -8.30 24.90
C SER A 758 -10.98 -9.60 24.15
N SER A 759 -10.02 -10.03 23.32
CA SER A 759 -10.05 -11.39 22.75
C SER A 759 -9.45 -12.41 23.73
N SER A 760 -9.97 -13.65 23.73
CA SER A 760 -9.40 -14.75 24.53
C SER A 760 -7.92 -15.02 24.22
N LEU A 761 -7.50 -14.74 22.99
CA LEU A 761 -6.13 -14.87 22.51
C LEU A 761 -5.18 -13.79 23.07
N LEU A 762 -5.66 -12.56 23.27
CA LEU A 762 -4.91 -11.50 23.94
C LEU A 762 -4.78 -11.75 25.46
N ASN A 763 -5.78 -12.39 26.07
CA ASN A 763 -5.69 -12.84 27.46
C ASN A 763 -4.61 -13.90 27.64
N LEU A 764 -4.50 -14.86 26.71
CA LEU A 764 -3.41 -15.85 26.70
C LEU A 764 -2.04 -15.16 26.64
N THR A 765 -1.93 -14.13 25.80
CA THR A 765 -0.69 -13.35 25.66
C THR A 765 -0.36 -12.59 26.94
N THR A 766 -1.36 -12.00 27.61
CA THR A 766 -1.18 -11.34 28.91
C THR A 766 -0.66 -12.29 29.98
N SER A 767 -1.14 -13.54 30.01
CA SER A 767 -0.62 -14.58 30.91
C SER A 767 0.84 -14.95 30.60
N LEU A 768 1.23 -14.94 29.32
CA LEU A 768 2.60 -15.20 28.86
C LEU A 768 3.56 -14.00 29.08
N LEU A 769 3.05 -12.84 29.49
CA LEU A 769 3.87 -11.72 29.99
C LEU A 769 4.35 -11.93 31.44
N LYS A 770 4.02 -13.06 32.05
CA LYS A 770 4.62 -13.55 33.29
C LYS A 770 5.43 -14.80 32.99
N ALA A 771 6.46 -15.05 33.78
CA ALA A 771 7.28 -16.24 33.64
C ALA A 771 6.61 -17.52 34.17
N ASP A 772 5.49 -17.42 34.88
CA ASP A 772 4.76 -18.57 35.45
C ASP A 772 4.43 -19.69 34.44
N PRO A 773 3.94 -19.43 33.21
CA PRO A 773 3.77 -20.47 32.19
C PRO A 773 5.09 -21.11 31.75
N ILE A 774 6.17 -20.32 31.68
CA ILE A 774 7.53 -20.82 31.37
C ILE A 774 7.99 -21.77 32.47
N VAL A 775 7.80 -21.39 33.73
CA VAL A 775 8.14 -22.24 34.89
C VAL A 775 7.27 -23.49 34.92
N THR A 776 5.99 -23.40 34.56
CA THR A 776 5.08 -24.55 34.51
C THR A 776 5.50 -25.57 33.44
N ILE A 777 5.98 -25.11 32.27
CA ILE A 777 6.42 -25.99 31.17
C ILE A 777 7.77 -26.64 31.49
N PHE A 778 8.75 -25.84 31.92
CA PHE A 778 10.12 -26.36 32.14
C PHE A 778 10.32 -26.98 33.53
N ALA A 779 9.56 -26.57 34.54
CA ALA A 779 9.68 -27.04 35.91
C ALA A 779 8.30 -27.23 36.59
N PRO A 780 7.41 -28.10 36.06
CA PRO A 780 6.07 -28.28 36.61
C PRO A 780 6.12 -28.73 38.07
N GLY A 781 5.45 -27.96 38.94
CA GLY A 781 5.40 -28.19 40.40
C GLY A 781 6.56 -27.56 41.19
N GLN A 782 7.42 -26.76 40.54
CA GLN A 782 8.51 -26.03 41.19
C GLN A 782 8.23 -24.53 41.23
N ASN A 783 8.87 -23.83 42.17
CA ASN A 783 8.73 -22.37 42.33
C ASN A 783 9.70 -21.56 41.47
N ASN A 784 10.53 -22.21 40.66
CA ASN A 784 11.46 -21.60 39.70
C ASN A 784 12.04 -22.66 38.75
N VAL A 785 12.60 -22.18 37.65
CA VAL A 785 13.52 -22.94 36.80
C VAL A 785 14.93 -22.53 37.22
N LYS A 786 15.68 -23.42 37.89
CA LYS A 786 17.10 -23.19 38.21
C LYS A 786 17.98 -23.85 37.17
N THR A 787 19.06 -23.16 36.82
CA THR A 787 20.10 -23.61 35.89
C THR A 787 21.48 -23.18 36.44
N ALA A 788 22.56 -23.72 35.88
CA ALA A 788 23.95 -23.33 36.20
C ALA A 788 24.17 -21.82 36.08
N ASN A 789 23.51 -21.22 35.08
CA ASN A 789 23.74 -19.84 34.66
C ASN A 789 22.78 -18.85 35.33
N GLY A 790 21.72 -19.32 36.00
CA GLY A 790 20.78 -18.48 36.75
C GLY A 790 19.40 -19.13 36.94
N ALA A 791 18.42 -18.35 37.42
CA ALA A 791 17.09 -18.86 37.71
C ALA A 791 15.98 -17.95 37.18
N ILE A 792 14.90 -18.56 36.68
CA ILE A 792 13.64 -17.92 36.27
C ILE A 792 12.61 -18.12 37.38
N TYR A 793 11.98 -17.05 37.85
CA TYR A 793 10.94 -17.12 38.87
C TYR A 793 9.57 -16.79 38.29
N PRO A 794 8.47 -17.43 38.74
CA PRO A 794 7.12 -17.24 38.21
C PRO A 794 6.64 -15.78 38.13
N ASN A 795 7.06 -14.97 39.11
CA ASN A 795 6.67 -13.57 39.22
C ASN A 795 7.48 -12.60 38.34
N ASP A 796 8.54 -13.07 37.67
CA ASP A 796 9.31 -12.25 36.75
C ASP A 796 8.42 -11.82 35.57
N ASP A 797 8.53 -10.55 35.19
CA ASP A 797 7.83 -10.02 34.01
C ASP A 797 8.55 -10.50 32.75
N ILE A 798 7.80 -10.78 31.69
CA ILE A 798 8.35 -11.14 30.38
C ILE A 798 8.18 -9.96 29.43
N VAL A 799 9.23 -9.67 28.68
CA VAL A 799 9.24 -8.72 27.56
C VAL A 799 9.64 -9.49 26.31
N LEU A 800 8.81 -9.44 25.27
CA LEU A 800 9.12 -10.04 23.97
C LEU A 800 9.63 -8.96 23.02
N SER A 801 10.81 -9.14 22.45
CA SER A 801 11.30 -8.27 21.37
C SER A 801 11.11 -8.97 20.04
N LEU A 802 10.34 -8.36 19.13
CA LEU A 802 10.05 -8.87 17.79
C LEU A 802 10.82 -8.04 16.77
N GLN A 803 11.64 -8.69 15.94
CA GLN A 803 12.48 -8.03 14.95
C GLN A 803 12.54 -8.83 13.64
N PRO A 804 11.94 -8.34 12.54
CA PRO A 804 12.10 -8.97 11.23
C PRO A 804 13.51 -8.76 10.67
N VAL A 805 14.20 -9.86 10.38
CA VAL A 805 15.56 -9.87 9.81
C VAL A 805 15.55 -9.59 8.30
N HIS A 806 14.44 -9.92 7.61
CA HIS A 806 14.22 -9.62 6.20
C HIS A 806 13.05 -8.62 6.02
N PRO A 807 13.04 -7.83 4.92
CA PRO A 807 11.86 -7.07 4.53
C PRO A 807 10.62 -7.98 4.44
N ILE A 808 9.48 -7.47 4.88
CA ILE A 808 8.20 -8.16 4.64
C ILE A 808 7.92 -8.08 3.15
N TYR A 809 7.48 -9.19 2.57
CA TYR A 809 7.21 -9.27 1.14
C TYR A 809 5.81 -9.82 0.89
N LEU A 810 5.13 -9.19 -0.05
CA LEU A 810 3.77 -9.49 -0.45
C LEU A 810 3.82 -10.09 -1.85
N GLU A 811 3.48 -11.38 -1.92
CA GLU A 811 3.52 -12.20 -3.12
C GLU A 811 2.15 -12.27 -3.78
N LYS A 812 2.14 -12.48 -5.10
CA LYS A 812 0.95 -12.88 -5.84
C LYS A 812 0.44 -14.23 -5.32
N GLY A 813 -0.84 -14.31 -4.97
CA GLY A 813 -1.54 -15.57 -4.80
C GLY A 813 -1.87 -16.20 -6.16
N GLU A 814 -2.02 -17.52 -6.18
CA GLU A 814 -2.39 -18.23 -7.41
C GLU A 814 -3.84 -17.95 -7.76
N LEU A 815 -4.05 -17.47 -8.98
CA LEU A 815 -5.36 -17.33 -9.58
C LEU A 815 -5.82 -18.70 -10.09
N SER A 816 -7.13 -18.90 -10.25
CA SER A 816 -7.70 -20.18 -10.68
C SER A 816 -7.32 -20.60 -12.11
N GLY A 817 -6.75 -19.69 -12.91
CA GLY A 817 -6.35 -19.95 -14.30
C GLY A 817 -7.51 -19.97 -15.29
N ASN A 818 -8.74 -19.76 -14.83
CA ASN A 818 -9.95 -19.74 -15.66
C ASN A 818 -10.43 -18.30 -15.91
N ALA A 819 -11.29 -18.09 -16.90
CA ALA A 819 -11.80 -16.74 -17.22
C ALA A 819 -12.83 -16.20 -16.20
N THR A 820 -13.11 -16.91 -15.09
CA THR A 820 -14.10 -16.43 -14.11
C THR A 820 -13.52 -15.30 -13.26
N LEU A 821 -14.38 -14.35 -12.88
CA LEU A 821 -13.97 -13.24 -12.02
C LEU A 821 -13.74 -13.74 -10.60
N GLU A 822 -12.57 -13.45 -10.04
CA GLU A 822 -12.19 -13.78 -8.68
C GLU A 822 -11.49 -12.62 -7.98
N GLN A 823 -11.55 -12.62 -6.65
CA GLN A 823 -10.84 -11.61 -5.86
C GLN A 823 -9.33 -11.81 -5.97
N THR A 824 -8.59 -10.71 -6.01
CA THR A 824 -7.13 -10.75 -6.04
C THR A 824 -6.62 -11.41 -4.77
N LYS A 825 -5.95 -12.56 -4.92
CA LYS A 825 -5.33 -13.28 -3.80
C LYS A 825 -3.92 -12.77 -3.59
N LEU A 826 -3.58 -12.43 -2.36
CA LEU A 826 -2.23 -12.01 -1.96
C LEU A 826 -1.69 -12.99 -0.93
N LYS A 827 -0.37 -13.15 -0.86
CA LYS A 827 0.31 -13.94 0.17
C LYS A 827 1.33 -13.06 0.87
N ILE A 828 1.18 -12.88 2.18
CA ILE A 828 2.17 -12.16 2.99
C ILE A 828 3.21 -13.14 3.52
N SER A 829 4.49 -12.77 3.43
CA SER A 829 5.60 -13.59 3.89
C SER A 829 6.51 -12.82 4.84
N PHE A 830 6.76 -13.41 6.00
CA PHE A 830 7.79 -13.04 6.97
C PHE A 830 8.90 -14.06 6.87
N ALA A 831 9.98 -13.72 6.18
CA ALA A 831 10.99 -14.72 5.89
C ALA A 831 11.77 -15.15 7.12
N ASP A 832 12.10 -14.20 8.01
CA ASP A 832 12.79 -14.48 9.26
C ASP A 832 12.41 -13.39 10.26
N LEU A 833 11.58 -13.76 11.24
CA LEU A 833 11.18 -12.94 12.37
C LEU A 833 11.87 -13.48 13.62
N GLU A 834 12.82 -12.72 14.16
CA GLU A 834 13.48 -13.05 15.41
C GLU A 834 12.61 -12.60 16.58
N ILE A 835 12.32 -13.50 17.51
CA ILE A 835 11.68 -13.20 18.78
C ILE A 835 12.66 -13.49 19.91
N THR A 836 13.01 -12.45 20.67
CA THR A 836 13.80 -12.58 21.89
C THR A 836 12.86 -12.54 23.10
N ILE A 837 12.81 -13.63 23.85
CA ILE A 837 12.08 -13.74 25.11
C ILE A 837 13.01 -13.25 26.22
N ARG A 838 12.65 -12.14 26.87
CA ARG A 838 13.44 -11.54 27.96
C ARG A 838 12.67 -11.62 29.27
N GLY A 839 13.35 -12.01 30.34
CA GLY A 839 12.85 -11.90 31.70
C GLY A 839 13.29 -10.59 32.34
N LYS A 840 12.41 -9.97 33.11
CA LYS A 840 12.69 -8.83 33.97
C LYS A 840 12.53 -9.26 35.42
N ARG A 841 13.62 -9.12 36.18
CA ARG A 841 13.72 -9.57 37.58
C ARG A 841 12.67 -8.84 38.42
N SER A 842 11.88 -9.63 39.16
CA SER A 842 10.94 -9.11 40.15
C SER A 842 11.62 -8.63 41.45
N ASP A 843 12.85 -9.08 41.71
CA ASP A 843 13.66 -8.70 42.87
C ASP A 843 15.09 -8.31 42.42
N SER A 844 15.45 -7.06 42.67
CA SER A 844 16.74 -6.46 42.29
C SER A 844 17.91 -6.91 43.15
N GLN A 845 17.67 -7.54 44.31
CA GLN A 845 18.70 -8.01 45.25
C GLN A 845 19.24 -9.41 44.92
N ARG A 846 18.68 -10.10 43.92
CA ARG A 846 19.12 -11.46 43.56
C ARG A 846 20.58 -11.44 43.06
N PRO A 847 21.46 -12.37 43.50
CA PRO A 847 22.91 -12.27 43.27
C PRO A 847 23.38 -12.57 41.85
N ASN A 848 22.68 -13.42 41.09
CA ASN A 848 23.15 -13.86 39.76
C ASN A 848 22.14 -13.53 38.65
N CYS A 849 22.62 -12.89 37.57
CA CYS A 849 21.81 -12.61 36.39
C CYS A 849 21.90 -13.80 35.40
N PRO A 850 20.77 -14.32 34.88
CA PRO A 850 20.77 -15.57 34.11
C PRO A 850 21.43 -15.51 32.72
N SER A 851 21.84 -14.34 32.24
CA SER A 851 22.41 -14.16 30.89
C SER A 851 23.62 -13.23 30.89
N LEU A 852 24.56 -13.46 29.96
CA LEU A 852 25.75 -12.62 29.74
C LEU A 852 25.43 -11.15 29.38
N GLU A 853 24.24 -10.89 28.83
CA GLU A 853 23.82 -9.58 28.28
C GLU A 853 22.96 -8.73 29.24
N CYS A 854 23.06 -8.92 30.56
CA CYS A 854 22.24 -8.16 31.50
C CYS A 854 22.58 -6.66 31.52
N LYS A 855 21.98 -5.88 30.61
CA LYS A 855 21.95 -4.41 30.68
C LYS A 855 21.08 -3.98 31.86
N ASP A 856 21.61 -3.08 32.67
CA ASP A 856 20.94 -2.42 33.80
C ASP A 856 20.54 -3.34 34.99
N GLY A 857 21.13 -4.55 35.08
CA GLY A 857 20.99 -5.45 36.25
C GLY A 857 19.63 -6.16 36.42
N ASN A 858 18.64 -5.85 35.58
CA ASN A 858 17.26 -6.32 35.75
C ASN A 858 16.65 -7.07 34.55
N LEU A 859 17.15 -6.91 33.32
CA LEU A 859 16.65 -7.63 32.13
C LEU A 859 17.64 -8.69 31.67
N TYR A 860 17.17 -9.91 31.43
CA TYR A 860 17.98 -11.04 30.98
C TYR A 860 17.32 -11.79 29.82
N THR A 861 18.12 -12.35 28.92
CA THR A 861 17.60 -13.18 27.82
C THR A 861 17.27 -14.58 28.35
N ILE A 862 16.06 -15.06 28.06
CA ILE A 862 15.63 -16.43 28.37
C ILE A 862 15.92 -17.33 27.17
N ALA A 863 15.42 -16.95 25.99
CA ALA A 863 15.58 -17.68 24.75
C ALA A 863 15.36 -16.77 23.53
N LYS A 864 15.98 -17.11 22.40
CA LYS A 864 15.71 -16.53 21.08
C LYS A 864 15.16 -17.59 20.14
N VAL A 865 14.19 -17.22 19.34
CA VAL A 865 13.58 -18.07 18.31
C VAL A 865 13.47 -17.32 17.00
N ARG A 866 13.54 -18.05 15.89
CA ARG A 866 13.26 -17.53 14.55
C ARG A 866 11.98 -18.13 14.02
N ILE A 867 11.15 -17.28 13.44
CA ILE A 867 9.87 -17.66 12.87
C ILE A 867 9.87 -17.29 11.39
N SER A 868 9.62 -18.28 10.55
CA SER A 868 9.31 -18.07 9.15
C SER A 868 7.83 -18.32 8.95
N LEU A 869 7.12 -17.36 8.37
CA LEU A 869 5.66 -17.41 8.25
C LEU A 869 5.23 -16.97 6.85
N LYS A 870 4.27 -17.69 6.29
CA LYS A 870 3.62 -17.38 5.02
C LYS A 870 2.12 -17.59 5.18
N SER A 871 1.34 -16.59 4.78
CA SER A 871 -0.10 -16.62 4.92
C SER A 871 -0.81 -16.01 3.72
N ASN A 872 -1.99 -16.52 3.38
CA ASN A 872 -2.91 -15.80 2.50
C ASN A 872 -3.32 -14.48 3.18
N ALA A 873 -3.52 -13.44 2.36
CA ALA A 873 -3.96 -12.13 2.77
C ALA A 873 -4.95 -11.56 1.75
N ASN A 874 -5.98 -10.88 2.25
CA ASN A 874 -6.99 -10.20 1.45
C ASN A 874 -6.88 -8.69 1.65
N LEU A 875 -6.86 -7.95 0.55
CA LEU A 875 -6.93 -6.49 0.54
C LEU A 875 -8.39 -6.07 0.31
N SER A 876 -8.91 -5.17 1.14
CA SER A 876 -10.23 -4.57 0.93
C SER A 876 -10.24 -3.11 1.35
N PHE A 877 -11.27 -2.38 0.91
CA PHE A 877 -11.49 -0.99 1.30
C PHE A 877 -12.80 -0.87 2.07
N GLY A 878 -12.84 0.10 2.97
CA GLY A 878 -14.00 0.39 3.78
C GLY A 878 -14.10 1.87 4.12
N LYS A 879 -14.95 2.17 5.09
CA LYS A 879 -14.96 3.47 5.76
C LYS A 879 -14.24 3.31 7.09
N TYR A 880 -13.33 4.23 7.36
CA TYR A 880 -12.64 4.31 8.62
C TYR A 880 -13.65 4.53 9.74
N ALA A 881 -13.66 3.61 10.69
CA ALA A 881 -14.43 3.69 11.91
C ALA A 881 -13.47 3.61 13.09
N LEU A 882 -13.83 4.27 14.19
CA LEU A 882 -13.07 4.10 15.41
C LEU A 882 -13.11 2.63 15.86
N PRO A 883 -12.02 2.12 16.43
CA PRO A 883 -12.03 0.81 17.05
C PRO A 883 -13.08 0.71 18.16
N ASN A 884 -13.65 -0.47 18.34
CA ASN A 884 -14.59 -0.75 19.44
C ASN A 884 -13.82 -0.77 20.76
N CYS A 885 -13.93 0.32 21.52
CA CYS A 885 -13.26 0.46 22.80
C CYS A 885 -14.04 -0.18 23.95
N VAL A 886 -13.31 -0.82 24.87
CA VAL A 886 -13.84 -1.26 26.16
C VAL A 886 -13.42 -0.21 27.21
N GLY A 887 -14.31 0.72 27.55
CA GLY A 887 -14.05 1.82 28.50
C GLY A 887 -13.76 3.18 27.84
N THR A 888 -13.07 4.08 28.55
CA THR A 888 -12.71 5.43 28.05
C THR A 888 -11.45 5.39 27.19
N CYS A 889 -11.62 5.36 25.86
CA CYS A 889 -10.53 5.64 24.93
C CYS A 889 -10.44 7.14 24.65
N THR A 890 -9.22 7.65 24.55
CA THR A 890 -8.94 8.99 24.02
C THR A 890 -8.21 8.85 22.70
N PHE A 891 -8.73 9.50 21.66
CA PHE A 891 -8.16 9.53 20.32
C PHE A 891 -7.71 10.95 20.01
N SER A 892 -6.62 11.14 19.25
CA SER A 892 -6.26 12.50 18.81
C SER A 892 -7.32 13.10 17.90
N SER A 893 -7.30 14.43 17.82
CA SER A 893 -8.11 15.19 16.86
C SER A 893 -7.88 14.76 15.41
N SER A 894 -6.67 14.33 15.05
CA SER A 894 -6.36 13.80 13.70
C SER A 894 -7.10 12.50 13.38
N ILE A 895 -7.22 11.59 14.35
CA ILE A 895 -7.96 10.34 14.14
C ILE A 895 -9.46 10.57 14.16
N LEU A 896 -9.95 11.45 15.04
CA LEU A 896 -11.36 11.84 15.05
C LEU A 896 -11.78 12.49 13.73
N ALA A 897 -10.90 13.29 13.11
CA ALA A 897 -11.14 13.87 11.79
C ALA A 897 -11.12 12.85 10.64
N SER A 898 -10.61 11.64 10.88
CA SER A 898 -10.55 10.57 9.88
C SER A 898 -11.82 9.71 9.83
N ILE A 899 -12.74 9.87 10.78
CA ILE A 899 -13.99 9.09 10.84
C ILE A 899 -14.81 9.30 9.55
N GLY A 900 -15.17 8.18 8.92
CA GLY A 900 -15.93 8.16 7.67
C GLY A 900 -15.08 8.39 6.40
N ASN A 901 -13.77 8.64 6.53
CA ASN A 901 -12.87 8.63 5.38
C ASN A 901 -12.75 7.21 4.79
N PRO A 902 -12.34 7.05 3.52
CA PRO A 902 -11.95 5.74 3.00
C PRO A 902 -10.85 5.12 3.86
N SER A 903 -10.89 3.80 4.08
CA SER A 903 -9.84 3.05 4.77
C SER A 903 -9.35 1.87 3.94
N LEU A 904 -8.06 1.58 4.07
CA LEU A 904 -7.43 0.38 3.53
C LEU A 904 -7.36 -0.70 4.60
N ARG A 905 -7.73 -1.94 4.23
CA ARG A 905 -7.71 -3.11 5.11
C ARG A 905 -6.89 -4.22 4.46
N ILE A 906 -5.95 -4.79 5.22
CA ILE A 906 -5.28 -6.04 4.86
C ILE A 906 -5.59 -7.04 5.96
N VAL A 907 -6.23 -8.14 5.59
CA VAL A 907 -6.57 -9.21 6.54
C VAL A 907 -5.75 -10.44 6.18
N THR A 908 -4.82 -10.78 7.07
CA THR A 908 -4.02 -12.00 7.03
C THR A 908 -4.86 -13.14 7.60
N SER A 909 -4.93 -14.24 6.86
CA SER A 909 -5.65 -15.42 7.30
C SER A 909 -5.00 -16.07 8.53
N LYS A 910 -5.84 -16.69 9.36
CA LYS A 910 -5.43 -17.56 10.47
C LYS A 910 -5.92 -19.00 10.27
N ASP A 911 -6.52 -19.28 9.12
CA ASP A 911 -7.24 -20.51 8.85
C ASP A 911 -6.29 -21.62 8.39
N ILE A 912 -6.76 -22.86 8.56
CA ILE A 912 -5.99 -24.08 8.27
C ILE A 912 -5.78 -24.18 6.76
N GLY A 913 -4.54 -24.46 6.34
CA GLY A 913 -4.19 -24.54 4.92
C GLY A 913 -3.94 -23.18 4.26
N GLU A 914 -4.15 -22.08 4.99
CA GLU A 914 -3.86 -20.73 4.52
C GLU A 914 -2.69 -20.08 5.25
N LEU A 915 -2.40 -20.54 6.48
CA LEU A 915 -1.28 -20.10 7.31
C LEU A 915 -0.26 -21.23 7.48
N PHE A 916 0.97 -20.98 7.06
CA PHE A 916 2.11 -21.88 7.21
C PHE A 916 3.22 -21.18 8.00
N TYR A 917 3.80 -21.85 9.00
CA TYR A 917 4.91 -21.28 9.76
C TYR A 917 5.87 -22.36 10.28
N LEU A 918 7.11 -21.94 10.52
CA LEU A 918 8.18 -22.73 11.10
C LEU A 918 8.78 -21.98 12.28
N ILE A 919 9.07 -22.69 13.37
CA ILE A 919 9.75 -22.15 14.55
C ILE A 919 11.08 -22.87 14.73
N GLU A 920 12.18 -22.12 14.67
CA GLU A 920 13.54 -22.57 14.97
C GLU A 920 14.01 -21.94 16.28
N PRO A 921 14.07 -22.70 17.40
CA PRO A 921 14.75 -22.26 18.60
C PRO A 921 16.25 -22.16 18.36
N LEU A 922 16.84 -21.03 18.75
CA LEU A 922 18.27 -20.80 18.60
C LEU A 922 19.01 -21.31 19.85
N GLU A 923 20.07 -22.09 19.64
CA GLU A 923 20.90 -22.64 20.72
C GLU A 923 22.19 -21.83 20.95
N GLY A 924 22.92 -22.15 22.03
CA GLY A 924 24.19 -21.53 22.41
C GLY A 924 24.06 -20.49 23.53
N GLN A 925 25.20 -20.14 24.15
CA GLN A 925 25.25 -19.30 25.36
C GLN A 925 24.69 -17.87 25.18
N VAL A 926 24.60 -17.37 23.95
CA VAL A 926 24.03 -16.04 23.65
C VAL A 926 22.52 -16.12 23.40
N ASN A 927 22.06 -17.16 22.69
CA ASN A 927 20.68 -17.26 22.22
C ASN A 927 19.76 -18.01 23.18
N ASN A 928 20.32 -19.01 23.89
CA ASN A 928 19.65 -19.80 24.92
C ASN A 928 20.63 -19.94 26.11
N PRO A 929 20.90 -18.83 26.84
CA PRO A 929 21.90 -18.80 27.91
C PRO A 929 21.57 -19.77 29.07
N LEU A 930 20.30 -20.14 29.21
CA LEU A 930 19.81 -21.03 30.25
C LEU A 930 19.74 -22.50 29.82
N ALA A 931 20.18 -22.82 28.59
CA ALA A 931 20.15 -24.17 28.05
C ALA A 931 18.76 -24.83 28.16
N LEU A 932 17.69 -24.04 27.96
CA LEU A 932 16.32 -24.55 28.00
C LEU A 932 16.08 -25.51 26.83
N ARG A 933 15.29 -26.55 27.07
CA ARG A 933 14.97 -27.56 26.05
C ARG A 933 14.34 -26.90 24.81
N PRO A 934 14.89 -27.07 23.59
CA PRO A 934 14.34 -26.48 22.37
C PRO A 934 12.86 -26.80 22.11
N SER A 935 12.41 -28.03 22.39
CA SER A 935 11.00 -28.40 22.24
C SER A 935 10.08 -27.64 23.21
N GLY A 936 10.52 -27.41 24.46
CA GLY A 936 9.76 -26.61 25.43
C GLY A 936 9.70 -25.13 25.03
N ILE A 937 10.75 -24.59 24.42
CA ILE A 937 10.74 -23.23 23.85
C ILE A 937 9.70 -23.15 22.72
N LYS A 938 9.65 -24.17 21.85
CA LYS A 938 8.62 -24.26 20.79
C LYS A 938 7.22 -24.30 21.38
N GLU A 939 6.97 -25.08 22.43
CA GLU A 939 5.66 -25.18 23.09
C GLU A 939 5.17 -23.82 23.62
N ILE A 940 6.08 -22.97 24.11
CA ILE A 940 5.78 -21.60 24.55
C ILE A 940 5.46 -20.67 23.38
N VAL A 941 6.23 -20.76 22.30
CA VAL A 941 6.16 -19.81 21.17
C VAL A 941 5.04 -20.17 20.18
N ASN A 942 4.75 -21.45 20.00
CA ASN A 942 3.73 -21.94 19.08
C ASN A 942 2.35 -21.24 19.23
N PRO A 943 1.78 -21.09 20.44
CA PRO A 943 0.53 -20.35 20.60
C PRO A 943 0.66 -18.86 20.25
N LEU A 944 1.83 -18.23 20.45
CA LEU A 944 2.05 -16.79 20.19
C LEU A 944 1.85 -16.43 18.73
N VAL A 945 2.13 -17.34 17.78
CA VAL A 945 1.96 -17.07 16.35
C VAL A 945 0.51 -16.69 16.04
N LYS A 946 -0.45 -17.45 16.58
CA LYS A 946 -1.88 -17.21 16.36
C LYS A 946 -2.51 -16.27 17.37
N SER A 947 -1.98 -16.22 18.60
CA SER A 947 -2.55 -15.40 19.66
C SER A 947 -2.07 -13.95 19.64
N LEU A 948 -0.88 -13.71 19.06
CA LEU A 948 -0.21 -12.42 19.07
C LEU A 948 0.22 -11.95 17.68
N ILE A 949 1.01 -12.74 16.94
CA ILE A 949 1.63 -12.27 15.68
C ILE A 949 0.57 -11.96 14.62
N VAL A 950 -0.28 -12.93 14.25
CA VAL A 950 -1.33 -12.71 13.24
C VAL A 950 -2.35 -11.66 13.68
N PRO A 951 -2.86 -11.68 14.94
CA PRO A 951 -3.72 -10.60 15.43
C PRO A 951 -3.07 -9.22 15.43
N LEU A 952 -1.79 -9.10 15.79
CA LEU A 952 -1.05 -7.83 15.75
C LEU A 952 -1.00 -7.29 14.32
N LEU A 953 -0.64 -8.13 13.35
CA LEU A 953 -0.65 -7.75 11.94
C LEU A 953 -2.03 -7.28 11.50
N ASN A 954 -3.06 -8.08 11.76
CA ASN A 954 -4.44 -7.74 11.39
C ASN A 954 -4.96 -6.48 12.08
N ASN A 955 -4.51 -6.18 13.30
CA ASN A 955 -4.88 -4.97 14.03
C ASN A 955 -4.18 -3.73 13.46
N ILE A 956 -2.90 -3.83 13.10
CA ILE A 956 -2.15 -2.76 12.44
C ILE A 956 -2.75 -2.43 11.08
N THR A 957 -3.13 -3.46 10.31
CA THR A 957 -3.64 -3.31 8.96
C THR A 957 -5.17 -3.36 8.86
N ARG A 958 -5.88 -3.23 10.00
CA ARG A 958 -7.34 -3.36 10.05
C ARG A 958 -8.06 -2.25 9.30
N ASP A 959 -7.64 -1.02 9.52
CA ASP A 959 -8.29 0.20 9.03
C ASP A 959 -7.26 1.33 8.96
N ILE A 960 -6.47 1.38 7.89
CA ILE A 960 -5.53 2.47 7.64
C ILE A 960 -6.33 3.62 7.01
N PRO A 961 -6.51 4.77 7.68
CA PRO A 961 -7.31 5.88 7.15
C PRO A 961 -6.59 6.51 5.96
N LEU A 962 -7.30 6.62 4.85
CA LEU A 962 -6.85 7.38 3.70
C LEU A 962 -7.38 8.82 3.82
N PRO A 963 -6.59 9.84 3.44
CA PRO A 963 -7.10 11.20 3.40
C PRO A 963 -8.26 11.27 2.40
N LYS A 964 -9.26 12.12 2.67
CA LYS A 964 -10.31 12.39 1.68
C LYS A 964 -9.66 12.97 0.43
N LEU A 965 -9.84 12.29 -0.69
CA LEU A 965 -9.32 12.74 -1.97
C LEU A 965 -10.29 13.78 -2.53
N ARG A 966 -10.06 15.04 -2.14
CA ARG A 966 -10.84 16.20 -2.55
C ARG A 966 -9.95 17.25 -3.19
N ALA A 967 -10.32 17.70 -4.38
CA ALA A 967 -9.60 18.72 -5.13
C ALA A 967 -10.59 19.67 -5.80
N CYS A 968 -10.51 20.96 -5.45
CA CYS A 968 -11.24 22.04 -6.13
C CYS A 968 -12.76 21.88 -6.24
N GLY A 969 -13.38 21.10 -5.34
CA GLY A 969 -14.82 20.80 -5.39
C GLY A 969 -15.16 19.48 -6.06
N MET A 970 -14.19 18.62 -6.37
CA MET A 970 -14.42 17.20 -6.65
C MET A 970 -14.08 16.34 -5.43
N GLU A 971 -14.78 15.23 -5.28
CA GLU A 971 -14.55 14.22 -4.25
C GLU A 971 -14.58 12.81 -4.86
N LEU A 972 -13.59 11.98 -4.50
CA LEU A 972 -13.66 10.54 -4.71
C LEU A 972 -14.33 9.86 -3.51
N TYR A 973 -15.29 8.98 -3.78
CA TYR A 973 -16.05 8.25 -2.75
C TYR A 973 -16.37 6.82 -3.19
N ASP A 974 -16.90 6.01 -2.26
CA ASP A 974 -17.21 4.58 -2.46
C ASP A 974 -16.01 3.79 -3.04
N LEU A 975 -14.83 3.95 -2.43
CA LEU A 975 -13.62 3.25 -2.85
C LEU A 975 -13.75 1.74 -2.56
N GLU A 976 -13.59 0.90 -3.57
CA GLU A 976 -13.72 -0.55 -3.47
C GLU A 976 -12.72 -1.31 -4.35
N THR A 977 -12.52 -2.59 -4.03
CA THR A 977 -11.73 -3.53 -4.85
C THR A 977 -12.65 -4.36 -5.74
N LEU A 978 -12.37 -4.38 -7.03
CA LEU A 978 -13.10 -5.18 -8.00
C LEU A 978 -12.39 -6.53 -8.25
N PRO A 979 -13.15 -7.60 -8.55
CA PRO A 979 -12.57 -8.88 -8.94
C PRO A 979 -11.90 -8.77 -10.32
N ILE A 980 -10.94 -9.67 -10.56
CA ILE A 980 -10.17 -9.77 -11.81
C ILE A 980 -10.38 -11.16 -12.44
N PRO A 981 -10.23 -11.31 -13.76
CA PRO A 981 -10.29 -12.63 -14.40
C PRO A 981 -9.20 -13.56 -13.85
N GLY A 982 -9.56 -14.80 -13.50
CA GLY A 982 -8.63 -15.80 -12.95
C GLY A 982 -7.53 -16.27 -13.93
N ASN A 983 -7.65 -15.93 -15.21
CA ASN A 983 -6.67 -16.22 -16.25
C ASN A 983 -5.76 -15.02 -16.57
N GLU A 984 -5.82 -13.96 -15.76
CA GLU A 984 -4.91 -12.82 -15.89
C GLU A 984 -3.45 -13.27 -15.68
N SER A 985 -2.61 -12.93 -16.66
CA SER A 985 -1.17 -13.22 -16.61
C SER A 985 -0.49 -12.47 -15.46
N GLU A 986 -0.98 -11.26 -15.16
CA GLU A 986 -0.49 -10.41 -14.06
C GLU A 986 -1.48 -10.36 -12.91
N THR A 987 -0.97 -10.29 -11.68
CA THR A 987 -1.85 -9.99 -10.54
C THR A 987 -1.67 -8.53 -10.15
N TYR A 988 -2.75 -7.80 -10.30
CA TYR A 988 -2.89 -6.42 -9.91
C TYR A 988 -4.13 -6.30 -9.03
N VAL A 989 -4.16 -5.27 -8.21
CA VAL A 989 -5.36 -4.88 -7.48
C VAL A 989 -6.14 -3.92 -8.37
N LEU A 990 -7.39 -4.23 -8.68
CA LEU A 990 -8.28 -3.31 -9.38
C LEU A 990 -9.08 -2.50 -8.36
N LEU A 991 -8.86 -1.19 -8.33
CA LEU A 991 -9.59 -0.26 -7.49
C LEU A 991 -10.62 0.49 -8.32
N HIS A 992 -11.78 0.71 -7.73
CA HIS A 992 -12.85 1.52 -8.28
C HIS A 992 -13.23 2.62 -7.30
N ALA A 993 -13.43 3.83 -7.81
CA ALA A 993 -13.92 4.98 -7.07
C ALA A 993 -14.96 5.72 -7.90
N LYS A 994 -16.04 6.17 -7.25
CA LYS A 994 -16.98 7.12 -7.84
C LYS A 994 -16.45 8.54 -7.68
N VAL A 995 -16.85 9.41 -8.60
CA VAL A 995 -16.50 10.83 -8.59
C VAL A 995 -17.76 11.65 -8.46
N GLN A 996 -17.75 12.67 -7.60
CA GLN A 996 -18.85 13.63 -7.50
C GLN A 996 -18.33 15.07 -7.34
N ASN A 997 -19.15 16.03 -7.76
CA ASN A 997 -18.90 17.45 -7.52
C ASN A 997 -19.58 17.93 -6.25
N ILE A 998 -18.78 18.44 -5.30
CA ILE A 998 -19.21 19.07 -4.06
C ILE A 998 -19.16 20.60 -4.17
N LEU A 999 -19.93 21.29 -3.33
CA LEU A 999 -19.89 22.76 -3.30
C LEU A 999 -18.50 23.22 -2.83
N PHE A 1000 -17.88 24.13 -3.59
CA PHE A 1000 -16.57 24.69 -3.30
C PHE A 1000 -16.57 26.17 -3.67
N THR A 1001 -16.00 27.00 -2.78
CA THR A 1001 -15.79 28.42 -2.99
C THR A 1001 -14.37 28.80 -2.57
N GLY A 1002 -13.83 29.85 -3.17
CA GLY A 1002 -12.48 30.35 -2.87
C GLY A 1002 -11.45 30.04 -3.96
N SER A 1003 -10.21 29.80 -3.56
CA SER A 1003 -9.09 29.55 -4.47
C SER A 1003 -8.80 28.06 -4.59
N CYS A 1004 -8.83 27.53 -5.81
CA CYS A 1004 -8.35 26.19 -6.16
C CYS A 1004 -6.82 26.23 -6.24
N ARG A 1005 -6.18 26.37 -5.07
CA ARG A 1005 -4.75 26.13 -4.85
C ARG A 1005 -4.62 24.88 -4.00
N LEU A 1006 -3.80 23.93 -4.44
CA LEU A 1006 -3.54 22.69 -3.71
C LEU A 1006 -2.11 22.67 -3.20
#